data_AF-A0A5E4R6W7-F1
#
_entry.id   AF-A0A5E4R6W7-F1
#
_cell.length_a   1.000
_cell.length_b   1.000
_cell.length_c   1.000
_cell.angle_alpha   90.00
_cell.angle_beta   90.00
_cell.angle_gamma   90.00
#
_symmetry.space_group_name_H-M   'P 1'
#
loop_
_entity.id
_entity.type
_entity.pdbx_description
1 polymer ?
#
loop_
_entity_poly.entity_id
_entity_poly.type
_entity_poly.pdbx_seq_one_letter_code
_entity_poly.pdbx_strand_id
1 'polypeptide(L)'
;YRWRILACTLLLASLIRGENTTIIKETSLAVTACIPGGEDVAPALAELGALIMRTAGVKAHAVPPPAECWSPYRADTEMCRIATIRQLIEAKINVVFLSLPTTNLLPTNSLHDFGLDDLGDISVPTRRVCLAAPPARSILDFGDSTIATKYHVSMAEIVGSFTNENKSNDSILLPEKFTSLKPEWCNSTECATIFTSDESEGLLLFEIVLTYKLYSIVVPLGAEVYRIATSFGNRALLCDWAPKYKDLAKNLFPLGPPPCIDSDADRCYFESRRLVKLINTRALARSPAAVRALIRLKLKVSEIHELAERKRIKGAQDAALEFLSAHPIRNVHLEVRVAVLIPKTTKREVETYDDHCDAARAYQYMIDALGTGEYGMLSAVVGPACGSAFADVARQGPTHERVVRKNARIILVYVEDARAVRSVLCAGYNASLTPDSGAVWMLPATLPPNWHKPGPYDKCSAEQLEQMILGHISVASEWLINWSSERSLNTSLSNQTTAWESRWKQQCNFLKVQCVDPGPHAMLLYDTFNWTRLGTDSEDAAYARKSPLILYQWDGHRRNVIGKWLDNTLDVQDRLIKWYTSDGHMPDDGGEICGIQPLADFLSTDCRAAFFLLLSMLLALTVAAITGLIKSCWKTSYKARPTASDVAAFLADSPRLLTPCLDIPLDSLPLDADSIWRMPKDRAEARWVSWAAPASTATDTTYLSTDGVRENDRFLP
;
A
#
# COMPACT_ATOMS: atom_id res chain seq x y z
N TYR A 1 52.64 -9.64 30.11
CA TYR A 1 51.67 -10.21 29.15
C TYR A 1 50.66 -11.13 29.84
N ARG A 2 51.08 -12.16 30.61
CA ARG A 2 50.17 -13.10 31.29
C ARG A 2 49.20 -12.47 32.31
N TRP A 3 49.61 -11.43 33.05
CA TRP A 3 48.74 -10.71 33.99
C TRP A 3 47.63 -9.87 33.33
N ARG A 4 47.85 -9.38 32.10
CA ARG A 4 46.81 -8.63 31.34
C ARG A 4 45.72 -9.55 30.81
N ILE A 5 46.05 -10.79 30.47
CA ILE A 5 45.08 -11.80 30.01
C ILE A 5 44.21 -12.27 31.19
N LEU A 6 44.80 -12.42 32.38
CA LEU A 6 44.06 -12.81 33.59
C LEU A 6 43.10 -11.70 34.07
N ALA A 7 43.52 -10.43 33.99
CA ALA A 7 42.66 -9.30 34.35
C ALA A 7 41.49 -9.12 33.36
N CYS A 8 41.71 -9.29 32.06
CA CYS A 8 40.62 -9.24 31.07
C CYS A 8 39.63 -10.40 31.22
N THR A 9 40.10 -11.61 31.51
CA THR A 9 39.21 -12.78 31.68
C THR A 9 38.39 -12.72 32.96
N LEU A 10 38.93 -12.18 34.05
CA LEU A 10 38.17 -11.95 35.29
C LEU A 10 37.14 -10.80 35.14
N LEU A 11 37.46 -9.74 34.39
CA LEU A 11 36.49 -8.67 34.09
C LEU A 11 35.34 -9.16 33.21
N LEU A 12 35.64 -9.98 32.19
CA LEU A 12 34.63 -10.62 31.33
C LEU A 12 33.76 -11.62 32.10
N ALA A 13 34.31 -12.37 33.04
CA ALA A 13 33.55 -13.30 33.87
C ALA A 13 32.62 -12.58 34.87
N SER A 14 32.99 -11.39 35.36
CA SER A 14 32.13 -10.61 36.27
C SER A 14 30.97 -9.88 35.59
N LEU A 15 31.01 -9.70 34.26
CA LEU A 15 29.92 -9.11 33.47
C LEU A 15 28.85 -10.12 33.05
N ILE A 16 29.06 -11.43 33.26
CA ILE A 16 28.10 -12.51 32.90
C ILE A 16 27.34 -13.00 34.15
N ARG A 17 27.18 -12.13 35.16
CA ARG A 17 26.40 -12.45 36.37
C ARG A 17 24.92 -12.16 36.15
N GLY A 18 24.25 -13.14 35.53
CA GLY A 18 22.83 -13.47 35.69
C GLY A 18 21.84 -12.31 35.77
N GLU A 19 21.52 -11.71 34.62
CA GLU A 19 20.16 -11.23 34.43
C GLU A 19 19.25 -12.46 34.46
N ASN A 20 18.36 -12.52 35.46
CA ASN A 20 17.16 -13.33 35.37
C ASN A 20 16.39 -12.83 34.14
N THR A 21 16.68 -13.40 32.97
CA THR A 21 15.84 -13.26 31.79
C THR A 21 14.51 -13.82 32.20
N THR A 22 13.59 -12.94 32.58
CA THR A 22 12.16 -13.22 32.51
C THR A 22 11.99 -13.79 31.11
N ILE A 23 11.68 -15.09 31.05
CA ILE A 23 11.30 -15.74 29.81
C ILE A 23 10.03 -15.00 29.40
N ILE A 24 10.20 -13.93 28.63
CA ILE A 24 9.11 -13.26 27.95
C ILE A 24 8.57 -14.37 27.08
N LYS A 25 7.46 -14.99 27.50
CA LYS A 25 6.72 -15.93 26.67
C LYS A 25 6.49 -15.18 25.37
N GLU A 26 7.24 -15.53 24.34
CA GLU A 26 7.02 -14.97 23.01
C GLU A 26 5.58 -15.30 22.66
N THR A 27 4.74 -14.28 22.69
CA THR A 27 3.31 -14.40 22.44
C THR A 27 3.16 -14.78 20.97
N SER A 28 2.86 -16.04 20.71
CA SER A 28 2.52 -16.47 19.37
C SER A 28 1.17 -15.86 18.98
N LEU A 29 1.09 -15.27 17.79
CA LEU A 29 -0.12 -14.65 17.27
C LEU A 29 -1.14 -15.72 16.86
N ALA A 30 -2.38 -15.53 17.27
CA ALA A 30 -3.48 -16.44 16.95
C ALA A 30 -4.20 -16.00 15.66
N VAL A 31 -4.41 -16.95 14.74
CA VAL A 31 -5.09 -16.75 13.46
C VAL A 31 -6.34 -17.61 13.41
N THR A 32 -7.49 -17.04 13.00
CA THR A 32 -8.71 -17.83 12.82
C THR A 32 -9.40 -17.53 11.49
N ALA A 33 -10.43 -18.31 11.13
CA ALA A 33 -11.28 -18.06 9.98
C ALA A 33 -12.74 -18.39 10.33
N CYS A 34 -13.67 -17.54 9.88
CA CYS A 34 -15.10 -17.67 10.05
C CYS A 34 -15.76 -17.55 8.66
N ILE A 35 -16.01 -18.70 8.02
CA ILE A 35 -16.50 -18.78 6.63
C ILE A 35 -17.72 -19.71 6.56
N PRO A 36 -18.82 -19.29 5.91
CA PRO A 36 -19.96 -20.17 5.66
C PRO A 36 -19.62 -21.35 4.74
N GLY A 37 -20.33 -22.47 4.90
CA GLY A 37 -20.18 -23.66 4.06
C GLY A 37 -18.86 -24.41 4.22
N GLY A 38 -18.21 -24.37 5.39
CA GLY A 38 -16.94 -25.06 5.55
C GLY A 38 -16.43 -25.27 6.97
N GLU A 39 -16.91 -26.33 7.63
CA GLU A 39 -16.14 -27.00 8.71
C GLU A 39 -14.73 -27.40 8.24
N ASP A 40 -14.56 -27.59 6.94
CA ASP A 40 -13.28 -27.94 6.34
C ASP A 40 -12.42 -26.74 5.94
N VAL A 41 -13.06 -25.69 5.41
CA VAL A 41 -12.38 -24.53 4.84
C VAL A 41 -11.76 -23.68 5.95
N ALA A 42 -12.52 -23.39 7.01
CA ALA A 42 -12.10 -22.45 8.05
C ALA A 42 -10.79 -22.87 8.74
N PRO A 43 -10.64 -24.11 9.25
CA PRO A 43 -9.37 -24.54 9.86
C PRO A 43 -8.18 -24.49 8.90
N ALA A 44 -8.40 -24.91 7.65
CA ALA A 44 -7.35 -24.91 6.63
C ALA A 44 -6.90 -23.48 6.26
N LEU A 45 -7.85 -22.55 6.16
CA LEU A 45 -7.54 -21.15 5.87
C LEU A 45 -6.84 -20.46 7.05
N ALA A 46 -7.26 -20.76 8.29
CA ALA A 46 -6.58 -20.26 9.49
C ALA A 46 -5.12 -20.76 9.53
N GLU A 47 -4.87 -22.04 9.22
CA GLU A 47 -3.53 -22.60 9.11
C GLU A 47 -2.72 -21.98 7.96
N LEU A 48 -3.35 -21.71 6.81
CA LEU A 48 -2.70 -21.01 5.70
C LEU A 48 -2.26 -19.60 6.13
N GLY A 49 -3.13 -18.83 6.79
CA GLY A 49 -2.79 -17.52 7.34
C GLY A 49 -1.64 -17.59 8.35
N ALA A 50 -1.69 -18.55 9.29
CA ALA A 50 -0.63 -18.75 10.27
C ALA A 50 0.71 -19.15 9.61
N LEU A 51 0.68 -20.01 8.59
CA LEU A 51 1.87 -20.41 7.84
C LEU A 51 2.49 -19.23 7.08
N ILE A 52 1.68 -18.38 6.46
CA ILE A 52 2.14 -17.16 5.78
C ILE A 52 2.81 -16.18 6.75
N MET A 53 2.28 -16.06 7.97
CA MET A 53 2.91 -15.24 9.00
C MET A 53 4.24 -15.84 9.48
N ARG A 54 4.30 -17.18 9.62
CA ARG A 54 5.54 -17.91 9.96
C ARG A 54 6.63 -17.72 8.90
N THR A 55 6.29 -17.78 7.61
CA THR A 55 7.26 -17.52 6.53
C THR A 55 7.71 -16.05 6.48
N ALA A 56 6.89 -15.13 7.01
CA ALA A 56 7.26 -13.73 7.22
C ALA A 56 8.07 -13.47 8.51
N GLY A 57 8.47 -14.52 9.24
CA GLY A 57 9.30 -14.42 10.45
C GLY A 57 8.52 -14.19 11.75
N VAL A 58 7.19 -14.37 11.75
CA VAL A 58 6.33 -14.15 12.92
C VAL A 58 5.82 -15.48 13.47
N LYS A 59 5.96 -15.71 14.78
CA LYS A 59 5.39 -16.89 15.43
C LYS A 59 3.87 -16.80 15.43
N ALA A 60 3.20 -17.57 14.58
CA ALA A 60 1.75 -17.63 14.51
C ALA A 60 1.24 -19.08 14.53
N HIS A 61 0.03 -19.28 15.05
CA HIS A 61 -0.67 -20.56 15.06
C HIS A 61 -2.15 -20.37 14.74
N ALA A 62 -2.78 -21.37 14.13
CA ALA A 62 -4.21 -21.37 13.92
C ALA A 62 -4.95 -21.67 15.22
N VAL A 63 -6.07 -21.00 15.44
CA VAL A 63 -7.00 -21.26 16.55
C VAL A 63 -8.40 -21.49 15.99
N PRO A 64 -9.22 -22.35 16.63
CA PRO A 64 -10.60 -22.51 16.23
C PRO A 64 -11.35 -21.18 16.33
N PRO A 65 -12.38 -20.95 15.50
CA PRO A 65 -13.19 -19.74 15.60
C PRO A 65 -13.95 -19.70 16.93
N PRO A 66 -14.57 -18.56 17.30
CA PRO A 66 -15.46 -18.50 18.46
C PRO A 66 -16.55 -19.58 18.41
N ALA A 67 -17.03 -20.04 19.57
CA ALA A 67 -18.03 -21.11 19.65
C ALA A 67 -19.35 -20.71 18.96
N GLU A 68 -19.66 -19.42 18.91
CA GLU A 68 -20.80 -18.83 18.20
C GLU A 68 -20.71 -18.99 16.67
N CYS A 69 -19.55 -19.40 16.16
CA CYS A 69 -19.29 -19.66 14.75
C CYS A 69 -19.24 -21.16 14.43
N TRP A 70 -19.38 -22.06 15.42
CA TRP A 70 -19.30 -23.51 15.23
C TRP A 70 -20.66 -24.08 14.82
N SER A 71 -20.67 -25.10 13.97
CA SER A 71 -21.88 -25.90 13.69
C SER A 71 -22.51 -26.37 15.02
N PRO A 72 -23.83 -26.23 15.22
CA PRO A 72 -24.87 -25.88 14.23
C PRO A 72 -25.05 -24.36 13.97
N TYR A 73 -24.30 -23.49 14.64
CA TYR A 73 -24.33 -22.04 14.41
C TYR A 73 -23.61 -21.68 13.10
N ARG A 74 -23.98 -20.53 12.51
CA ARG A 74 -23.47 -20.11 11.20
C ARG A 74 -22.36 -19.09 11.34
N ALA A 75 -21.28 -19.30 10.57
CA ALA A 75 -20.10 -18.43 10.55
C ALA A 75 -20.35 -17.03 9.98
N ASP A 76 -21.48 -16.81 9.28
CA ASP A 76 -21.88 -15.51 8.73
C ASP A 76 -23.02 -14.84 9.52
N THR A 77 -23.33 -15.32 10.72
CA THR A 77 -24.27 -14.66 11.63
C THR A 77 -23.67 -13.41 12.28
N GLU A 78 -24.55 -12.47 12.65
CA GLU A 78 -24.18 -11.32 13.47
C GLU A 78 -23.54 -11.76 14.80
N MET A 79 -24.04 -12.82 15.44
CA MET A 79 -23.46 -13.34 16.70
C MET A 79 -22.02 -13.82 16.51
N CYS A 80 -21.73 -14.60 15.48
CA CYS A 80 -20.37 -15.03 15.16
C CYS A 80 -19.45 -13.82 14.89
N ARG A 81 -19.94 -12.83 14.13
CA ARG A 81 -19.19 -11.59 13.85
C ARG A 81 -18.86 -10.82 15.12
N ILE A 82 -19.84 -10.58 15.99
CA ILE A 82 -19.66 -9.85 17.26
C ILE A 82 -18.67 -10.61 18.15
N ALA A 83 -18.80 -11.93 18.28
CA ALA A 83 -17.89 -12.74 19.08
C ALA A 83 -16.45 -12.69 18.52
N THR A 84 -16.31 -12.74 17.20
CA THR A 84 -15.01 -12.66 16.51
C THR A 84 -14.34 -11.30 16.72
N ILE A 85 -15.07 -10.21 16.49
CA ILE A 85 -14.56 -8.84 16.69
C ILE A 85 -14.18 -8.64 18.16
N ARG A 86 -15.00 -9.12 19.10
CA ARG A 86 -14.67 -9.05 20.53
C ARG A 86 -13.37 -9.76 20.85
N GLN A 87 -13.13 -10.96 20.31
CA GLN A 87 -11.88 -11.69 20.54
C GLN A 87 -10.65 -11.02 19.90
N LEU A 88 -10.83 -10.33 18.77
CA LEU A 88 -9.79 -9.49 18.17
C LEU A 88 -9.44 -8.29 19.06
N ILE A 89 -10.44 -7.60 19.61
CA ILE A 89 -10.25 -6.45 20.51
C ILE A 89 -9.56 -6.89 21.81
N GLU A 90 -9.96 -8.04 22.36
CA GLU A 90 -9.34 -8.65 23.54
C GLU A 90 -7.96 -9.25 23.26
N ALA A 91 -7.44 -9.15 22.02
CA ALA A 91 -6.17 -9.71 21.55
C ALA A 91 -6.01 -11.22 21.80
N LYS A 92 -7.13 -11.95 21.97
CA LYS A 92 -7.16 -13.43 21.99
C LYS A 92 -6.94 -14.00 20.60
N ILE A 93 -7.36 -13.25 19.59
CA ILE A 93 -7.13 -13.49 18.17
C ILE A 93 -6.43 -12.25 17.61
N ASN A 94 -5.47 -12.43 16.70
CA ASN A 94 -4.71 -11.33 16.12
C ASN A 94 -5.01 -11.14 14.63
N VAL A 95 -5.42 -12.19 13.93
CA VAL A 95 -5.80 -12.17 12.52
C VAL A 95 -7.05 -13.03 12.33
N VAL A 96 -8.03 -12.54 11.59
CA VAL A 96 -9.20 -13.33 11.21
C VAL A 96 -9.56 -13.14 9.73
N PHE A 97 -9.94 -14.25 9.10
CA PHE A 97 -10.65 -14.24 7.82
C PHE A 97 -12.15 -14.30 8.10
N LEU A 98 -12.90 -13.24 7.80
CA LEU A 98 -14.29 -13.10 8.24
C LEU A 98 -15.22 -12.86 7.05
N SER A 99 -16.33 -13.59 6.98
CA SER A 99 -17.39 -13.35 6.01
C SER A 99 -18.26 -12.15 6.43
N LEU A 100 -18.38 -11.14 5.58
CA LEU A 100 -19.18 -9.92 5.80
C LEU A 100 -20.13 -9.67 4.62
N PRO A 101 -21.34 -9.12 4.83
CA PRO A 101 -22.21 -8.65 3.75
C PRO A 101 -21.52 -7.62 2.85
N THR A 102 -21.70 -7.70 1.53
CA THR A 102 -21.20 -6.69 0.58
C THR A 102 -21.77 -5.30 0.84
N THR A 103 -23.00 -5.23 1.34
CA THR A 103 -23.75 -3.99 1.57
C THR A 103 -23.48 -3.37 2.94
N ASN A 104 -22.94 -4.14 3.89
CA ASN A 104 -22.68 -3.68 5.26
C ASN A 104 -21.17 -3.52 5.47
N LEU A 105 -20.64 -2.41 4.98
CA LEU A 105 -19.25 -2.03 5.28
C LEU A 105 -19.16 -1.68 6.76
N LEU A 106 -18.36 -2.43 7.51
CA LEU A 106 -17.95 -2.00 8.84
C LEU A 106 -17.33 -0.61 8.71
N PRO A 107 -17.80 0.41 9.44
CA PRO A 107 -17.22 1.73 9.37
C PRO A 107 -15.73 1.62 9.74
N THR A 108 -14.84 1.93 8.81
CA THR A 108 -13.38 1.79 9.00
C THR A 108 -12.93 2.55 10.24
N ASN A 109 -13.49 3.74 10.48
CA ASN A 109 -13.22 4.55 11.67
C ASN A 109 -13.50 3.78 12.97
N SER A 110 -14.62 3.04 13.04
CA SER A 110 -14.96 2.25 14.23
C SER A 110 -13.99 1.10 14.46
N LEU A 111 -13.49 0.45 13.41
CA LEU A 111 -12.47 -0.60 13.56
C LEU A 111 -11.14 -0.03 14.07
N HIS A 112 -10.71 1.10 13.51
CA HIS A 112 -9.44 1.75 13.89
C HIS A 112 -9.44 2.23 15.34
N ASP A 113 -10.57 2.73 15.86
CA ASP A 113 -10.69 3.16 17.26
C ASP A 113 -10.38 2.01 18.24
N PHE A 114 -10.68 0.77 17.84
CA PHE A 114 -10.36 -0.43 18.60
C PHE A 114 -8.99 -1.05 18.25
N GLY A 115 -8.19 -0.41 17.39
CA GLY A 115 -6.91 -0.91 16.92
C GLY A 115 -7.03 -2.10 15.97
N LEU A 116 -8.09 -2.12 15.15
CA LEU A 116 -8.32 -3.11 14.10
C LEU A 116 -8.22 -2.47 12.72
N ASP A 117 -7.64 -3.20 11.76
CA ASP A 117 -7.59 -2.80 10.35
C ASP A 117 -8.20 -3.88 9.46
N ASP A 118 -8.86 -3.46 8.38
CA ASP A 118 -9.28 -4.32 7.27
C ASP A 118 -8.21 -4.28 6.17
N LEU A 119 -7.61 -5.43 5.87
CA LEU A 119 -6.60 -5.62 4.82
C LEU A 119 -7.21 -6.01 3.46
N GLY A 120 -8.51 -5.80 3.31
CA GLY A 120 -9.30 -6.07 2.12
C GLY A 120 -9.68 -7.54 1.94
N ASP A 121 -10.28 -7.82 0.79
CA ASP A 121 -10.84 -9.14 0.49
C ASP A 121 -9.75 -10.18 0.24
N ILE A 122 -9.97 -11.42 0.67
CA ILE A 122 -9.16 -12.56 0.24
C ILE A 122 -9.61 -13.09 -1.12
N SER A 123 -10.92 -13.09 -1.39
CA SER A 123 -11.49 -13.60 -2.64
C SER A 123 -12.55 -12.65 -3.17
N VAL A 124 -12.97 -12.84 -4.43
CA VAL A 124 -14.16 -12.17 -4.94
C VAL A 124 -15.37 -12.46 -4.05
N PRO A 125 -16.33 -11.52 -3.92
CA PRO A 125 -17.56 -11.77 -3.18
C PRO A 125 -18.26 -13.02 -3.71
N THR A 126 -18.69 -13.87 -2.79
CA THR A 126 -19.41 -15.10 -3.12
C THR A 126 -20.79 -15.06 -2.48
N ARG A 127 -21.71 -15.92 -2.93
CA ARG A 127 -23.06 -15.97 -2.37
C ARG A 127 -23.55 -17.40 -2.34
N ARG A 128 -24.58 -17.65 -1.54
CA ARG A 128 -25.36 -18.90 -1.62
C ARG A 128 -26.05 -18.95 -2.98
N VAL A 129 -25.96 -20.09 -3.64
CA VAL A 129 -26.69 -20.32 -4.89
C VAL A 129 -27.32 -21.69 -4.87
N CYS A 130 -28.59 -21.71 -5.25
CA CYS A 130 -29.31 -22.93 -5.54
C CYS A 130 -29.23 -23.23 -7.04
N LEU A 131 -28.94 -24.47 -7.40
CA LEU A 131 -28.79 -24.98 -8.75
C LEU A 131 -29.81 -26.09 -8.96
N ALA A 132 -30.60 -25.99 -10.03
CA ALA A 132 -31.52 -27.05 -10.44
C ALA A 132 -31.68 -27.06 -11.97
N ALA A 133 -32.05 -28.22 -12.54
CA ALA A 133 -32.47 -28.27 -13.93
C ALA A 133 -33.86 -27.60 -14.09
N PRO A 134 -34.30 -27.21 -15.29
CA PRO A 134 -35.66 -26.74 -15.52
C PRO A 134 -36.71 -27.81 -15.15
N PRO A 135 -37.95 -27.44 -14.74
CA PRO A 135 -38.60 -26.14 -14.99
C PRO A 135 -38.43 -25.07 -13.90
N ALA A 136 -37.85 -25.37 -12.74
CA ALA A 136 -37.68 -24.41 -11.66
C ALA A 136 -36.81 -23.22 -12.09
N ARG A 137 -37.25 -22.01 -11.73
CA ARG A 137 -36.58 -20.73 -12.01
C ARG A 137 -36.22 -20.00 -10.72
N SER A 138 -36.93 -20.28 -9.63
CA SER A 138 -36.67 -19.77 -8.29
C SER A 138 -36.81 -20.88 -7.25
N ILE A 139 -36.12 -20.74 -6.11
CA ILE A 139 -36.37 -21.62 -4.96
C ILE A 139 -37.83 -21.52 -4.46
N LEU A 140 -38.49 -20.39 -4.70
CA LEU A 140 -39.88 -20.19 -4.33
C LEU A 140 -40.86 -21.01 -5.18
N ASP A 141 -40.44 -21.52 -6.34
CA ASP A 141 -41.27 -22.40 -7.17
C ASP A 141 -41.57 -23.72 -6.45
N PHE A 142 -40.76 -24.10 -5.45
CA PHE A 142 -41.03 -25.26 -4.60
C PHE A 142 -42.15 -25.04 -3.59
N GLY A 143 -42.76 -23.84 -3.54
CA GLY A 143 -44.06 -23.65 -2.91
C GLY A 143 -45.19 -24.41 -3.64
N ASP A 144 -44.97 -24.82 -4.90
CA ASP A 144 -45.86 -25.70 -5.64
C ASP A 144 -45.41 -27.16 -5.53
N SER A 145 -46.24 -27.98 -4.88
CA SER A 145 -46.01 -29.43 -4.72
C SER A 145 -45.79 -30.17 -6.06
N THR A 146 -46.41 -29.71 -7.16
CA THR A 146 -46.30 -30.35 -8.47
C THR A 146 -44.92 -30.13 -9.11
N ILE A 147 -44.31 -28.95 -8.85
CA ILE A 147 -42.94 -28.65 -9.25
C ILE A 147 -41.99 -29.42 -8.33
N ALA A 148 -42.22 -29.38 -7.02
CA ALA A 148 -41.37 -30.03 -6.03
C ALA A 148 -41.21 -31.55 -6.25
N THR A 149 -42.30 -32.23 -6.60
CA THR A 149 -42.30 -33.68 -6.89
C THR A 149 -41.30 -34.05 -7.99
N LYS A 150 -41.01 -33.16 -8.96
CA LYS A 150 -40.04 -33.40 -10.04
C LYS A 150 -38.59 -33.48 -9.56
N TYR A 151 -38.30 -32.93 -8.39
CA TYR A 151 -36.98 -32.91 -7.76
C TYR A 151 -36.94 -33.79 -6.51
N HIS A 152 -37.90 -34.70 -6.36
CA HIS A 152 -37.90 -35.66 -5.28
C HIS A 152 -36.80 -36.70 -5.48
N VAL A 153 -35.99 -36.89 -4.44
CA VAL A 153 -35.01 -37.97 -4.35
C VAL A 153 -35.22 -38.67 -3.02
N SER A 154 -35.53 -39.96 -3.06
CA SER A 154 -35.79 -40.72 -1.84
C SER A 154 -34.49 -40.97 -1.06
N MET A 155 -34.57 -41.10 0.26
CA MET A 155 -33.39 -41.42 1.08
C MET A 155 -32.76 -42.77 0.69
N ALA A 156 -33.57 -43.72 0.19
CA ALA A 156 -33.08 -45.00 -0.32
C ALA A 156 -32.22 -44.82 -1.60
N GLU A 157 -32.60 -43.91 -2.50
CA GLU A 157 -31.79 -43.56 -3.67
C GLU A 157 -30.48 -42.87 -3.28
N ILE A 158 -30.52 -41.97 -2.28
CA ILE A 158 -29.33 -41.31 -1.73
C ILE A 158 -28.38 -42.36 -1.15
N VAL A 159 -28.86 -43.25 -0.29
CA VAL A 159 -28.03 -44.34 0.26
C VAL A 159 -27.52 -45.27 -0.85
N GLY A 160 -28.36 -45.56 -1.84
CA GLY A 160 -28.00 -46.35 -3.02
C GLY A 160 -26.83 -45.76 -3.81
N SER A 161 -26.78 -44.43 -3.99
CA SER A 161 -25.69 -43.77 -4.72
C SER A 161 -24.35 -43.81 -3.99
N PHE A 162 -24.34 -43.93 -2.65
CA PHE A 162 -23.11 -44.23 -1.90
C PHE A 162 -22.66 -45.69 -2.08
N THR A 163 -23.60 -46.64 -2.07
CA THR A 163 -23.24 -48.09 -2.09
C THR A 163 -22.75 -48.59 -3.45
N ASN A 164 -23.23 -48.02 -4.56
CA ASN A 164 -22.91 -48.51 -5.90
C ASN A 164 -21.46 -48.23 -6.34
N GLU A 165 -20.79 -47.25 -5.75
CA GLU A 165 -19.42 -46.89 -6.12
C GLU A 165 -18.35 -47.57 -5.24
N ASN A 166 -18.67 -47.94 -4.00
CA ASN A 166 -17.71 -48.55 -3.07
C ASN A 166 -17.46 -50.05 -3.30
N LYS A 167 -17.73 -50.59 -4.51
CA LYS A 167 -17.29 -51.95 -4.87
C LYS A 167 -15.76 -52.05 -5.03
N SER A 168 -15.01 -50.94 -4.96
CA SER A 168 -13.55 -50.94 -4.90
C SER A 168 -13.03 -50.80 -3.46
N ASN A 169 -12.96 -51.93 -2.75
CA ASN A 169 -12.15 -52.29 -1.56
C ASN A 169 -12.00 -51.38 -0.32
N ASP A 170 -12.35 -50.10 -0.32
CA ASP A 170 -12.28 -49.28 0.90
C ASP A 170 -13.66 -49.13 1.52
N SER A 171 -13.84 -49.79 2.67
CA SER A 171 -15.02 -49.68 3.51
C SER A 171 -15.09 -48.28 4.14
N ILE A 172 -15.48 -47.28 3.36
CA ILE A 172 -15.89 -45.97 3.88
C ILE A 172 -17.11 -46.21 4.75
N LEU A 173 -16.95 -46.03 6.06
CA LEU A 173 -18.04 -46.05 7.02
C LEU A 173 -19.03 -44.96 6.60
N LEU A 174 -20.22 -45.36 6.13
CA LEU A 174 -21.33 -44.45 5.94
C LEU A 174 -21.50 -43.68 7.26
N PRO A 175 -21.61 -42.34 7.24
CA PRO A 175 -21.91 -41.57 8.43
C PRO A 175 -23.13 -42.20 9.11
N GLU A 176 -23.03 -42.57 10.38
CA GLU A 176 -24.03 -43.41 11.07
C GLU A 176 -25.45 -42.83 11.08
N LYS A 177 -25.65 -41.58 10.63
CA LYS A 177 -26.97 -41.04 10.30
C LYS A 177 -26.85 -39.79 9.44
N PHE A 178 -27.44 -39.79 8.24
CA PHE A 178 -27.76 -38.52 7.58
C PHE A 178 -28.96 -37.90 8.29
N THR A 179 -28.79 -36.68 8.81
CA THR A 179 -29.87 -35.90 9.41
C THR A 179 -30.65 -35.22 8.29
N SER A 180 -31.72 -35.86 7.79
CA SER A 180 -32.66 -35.19 6.89
C SER A 180 -33.55 -34.25 7.70
N LEU A 181 -33.58 -32.96 7.31
CA LEU A 181 -34.47 -31.97 7.89
C LEU A 181 -35.75 -31.92 7.06
N LYS A 182 -36.87 -32.31 7.66
CA LYS A 182 -38.15 -32.53 6.98
C LYS A 182 -39.27 -31.74 7.64
N PRO A 183 -40.02 -30.90 6.89
CA PRO A 183 -41.16 -30.20 7.45
C PRO A 183 -42.37 -31.14 7.55
N GLU A 184 -43.31 -30.84 8.44
CA GLU A 184 -44.44 -31.72 8.75
C GLU A 184 -45.33 -32.02 7.55
N TRP A 185 -45.53 -31.05 6.64
CA TRP A 185 -46.36 -31.23 5.45
C TRP A 185 -45.75 -32.18 4.41
N CYS A 186 -44.45 -32.44 4.46
CA CYS A 186 -43.79 -33.44 3.60
C CYS A 186 -44.03 -34.89 4.08
N ASN A 187 -44.78 -35.11 5.16
CA ASN A 187 -45.10 -36.47 5.62
C ASN A 187 -46.10 -37.20 4.71
N SER A 188 -47.01 -36.46 4.08
CA SER A 188 -48.04 -37.02 3.19
C SER A 188 -47.79 -36.72 1.71
N THR A 189 -46.85 -35.83 1.37
CA THR A 189 -46.56 -35.42 -0.01
C THR A 189 -45.10 -35.63 -0.38
N GLU A 190 -44.84 -35.99 -1.63
CA GLU A 190 -43.47 -36.03 -2.17
C GLU A 190 -42.91 -34.60 -2.26
N CYS A 191 -41.77 -34.38 -1.62
CA CYS A 191 -41.11 -33.09 -1.53
C CYS A 191 -39.76 -33.10 -2.27
N ALA A 192 -39.39 -31.97 -2.84
CA ALA A 192 -38.08 -31.77 -3.46
C ALA A 192 -36.97 -32.03 -2.44
N THR A 193 -35.81 -32.50 -2.89
CA THR A 193 -34.67 -32.78 -2.01
C THR A 193 -33.56 -31.78 -2.26
N ILE A 194 -33.37 -30.85 -1.33
CA ILE A 194 -32.29 -29.87 -1.36
C ILE A 194 -31.04 -30.50 -0.76
N PHE A 195 -30.01 -30.67 -1.58
CA PHE A 195 -28.68 -31.10 -1.16
C PHE A 195 -27.84 -29.89 -0.75
N THR A 196 -27.04 -30.04 0.30
CA THR A 196 -26.07 -29.02 0.74
C THR A 196 -24.81 -29.65 1.33
N SER A 197 -23.71 -28.91 1.37
CA SER A 197 -22.41 -29.45 1.81
C SER A 197 -22.24 -29.51 3.32
N ASP A 198 -23.02 -28.73 4.08
CA ASP A 198 -22.74 -28.48 5.49
C ASP A 198 -24.02 -28.51 6.34
N GLU A 199 -23.93 -28.96 7.58
CA GLU A 199 -25.09 -29.06 8.49
C GLU A 199 -25.64 -27.68 8.87
N SER A 200 -24.78 -26.68 9.07
CA SER A 200 -25.20 -25.30 9.37
C SER A 200 -25.92 -24.65 8.17
N GLU A 201 -25.46 -24.94 6.95
CA GLU A 201 -26.18 -24.58 5.70
C GLU A 201 -27.51 -25.33 5.59
N GLY A 202 -27.54 -26.60 6.00
CA GLY A 202 -28.76 -27.40 6.07
C GLY A 202 -29.83 -26.79 6.96
N LEU A 203 -29.45 -26.36 8.16
CA LEU A 203 -30.35 -25.69 9.11
C LEU A 203 -30.86 -24.35 8.59
N LEU A 204 -29.99 -23.54 7.96
CA LEU A 204 -30.39 -22.29 7.30
C LEU A 204 -31.41 -22.54 6.19
N LEU A 205 -31.12 -23.48 5.29
CA LEU A 205 -32.01 -23.80 4.19
C LEU A 205 -33.34 -24.35 4.72
N PHE A 206 -33.32 -25.10 5.81
CA PHE A 206 -34.54 -25.59 6.46
C PHE A 206 -35.37 -24.46 7.07
N GLU A 207 -34.75 -23.44 7.68
CA GLU A 207 -35.42 -22.22 8.13
C GLU A 207 -36.13 -21.52 6.96
N ILE A 208 -35.51 -21.49 5.79
CA ILE A 208 -36.10 -20.93 4.56
C ILE A 208 -37.26 -21.77 4.06
N VAL A 209 -37.12 -23.10 4.07
CA VAL A 209 -38.21 -24.04 3.76
C VAL A 209 -39.43 -23.79 4.66
N LEU A 210 -39.20 -23.61 5.97
CA LEU A 210 -40.27 -23.34 6.93
C LEU A 210 -40.90 -21.96 6.69
N THR A 211 -40.08 -20.94 6.50
CA THR A 211 -40.51 -19.54 6.35
C THR A 211 -41.38 -19.35 5.11
N TYR A 212 -40.99 -19.93 3.97
CA TYR A 212 -41.71 -19.81 2.71
C TYR A 212 -42.64 -20.99 2.41
N LYS A 213 -42.83 -21.90 3.37
CA LYS A 213 -43.68 -23.12 3.25
C LYS A 213 -43.38 -23.93 1.99
N LEU A 214 -42.09 -24.17 1.72
CA LEU A 214 -41.65 -24.91 0.53
C LEU A 214 -41.91 -26.41 0.73
N TYR A 215 -42.33 -27.10 -0.33
CA TYR A 215 -42.43 -28.57 -0.37
C TYR A 215 -41.05 -29.19 -0.59
N SER A 216 -40.12 -28.95 0.33
CA SER A 216 -38.73 -29.42 0.22
C SER A 216 -38.26 -30.06 1.53
N ILE A 217 -37.39 -31.06 1.42
CA ILE A 217 -36.55 -31.57 2.51
C ILE A 217 -35.12 -31.12 2.29
N VAL A 218 -34.34 -30.95 3.36
CA VAL A 218 -32.93 -30.56 3.27
C VAL A 218 -32.06 -31.71 3.76
N VAL A 219 -31.06 -32.07 2.98
CA VAL A 219 -30.14 -33.18 3.27
C VAL A 219 -28.70 -32.66 3.19
N PRO A 220 -28.02 -32.44 4.33
CA PRO A 220 -26.60 -32.16 4.36
C PRO A 220 -25.83 -33.44 4.01
N LEU A 221 -25.05 -33.38 2.94
CA LEU A 221 -24.29 -34.53 2.41
C LEU A 221 -22.77 -34.40 2.64
N GLY A 222 -22.32 -33.33 3.28
CA GLY A 222 -20.90 -33.15 3.54
C GLY A 222 -20.10 -32.89 2.26
N ALA A 223 -18.88 -33.40 2.26
CA ALA A 223 -17.96 -33.38 1.12
C ALA A 223 -18.52 -33.99 -0.17
N GLU A 224 -19.43 -34.95 -0.04
CA GLU A 224 -19.92 -35.79 -1.14
C GLU A 224 -21.08 -35.15 -1.92
N VAL A 225 -21.52 -33.96 -1.50
CA VAL A 225 -22.72 -33.30 -2.05
C VAL A 225 -22.64 -33.14 -3.57
N TYR A 226 -21.48 -32.77 -4.11
CA TYR A 226 -21.30 -32.54 -5.55
C TYR A 226 -21.40 -33.83 -6.34
N ARG A 227 -20.69 -34.87 -5.89
CA ARG A 227 -20.70 -36.19 -6.53
C ARG A 227 -22.12 -36.77 -6.53
N ILE A 228 -22.79 -36.73 -5.39
CA ILE A 228 -24.14 -37.27 -5.24
C ILE A 228 -25.16 -36.46 -6.05
N ALA A 229 -25.10 -35.13 -6.00
CA ALA A 229 -25.98 -34.27 -6.79
C ALA A 229 -25.84 -34.57 -8.29
N THR A 230 -24.62 -34.74 -8.81
CA THR A 230 -24.42 -35.08 -10.23
C THR A 230 -25.03 -36.43 -10.63
N SER A 231 -25.10 -37.40 -9.72
CA SER A 231 -25.71 -38.71 -9.99
C SER A 231 -27.22 -38.66 -10.25
N PHE A 232 -27.91 -37.60 -9.78
CA PHE A 232 -29.35 -37.42 -9.94
C PHE A 232 -29.78 -36.62 -11.17
N GLY A 233 -28.82 -36.08 -11.95
CA GLY A 233 -29.08 -35.37 -13.19
C GLY A 233 -30.11 -34.25 -13.03
N ASN A 234 -31.21 -34.31 -13.78
CA ASN A 234 -32.24 -33.26 -13.77
C ASN A 234 -33.07 -33.20 -12.47
N ARG A 235 -32.99 -34.21 -11.61
CA ARG A 235 -33.66 -34.21 -10.29
C ARG A 235 -32.81 -33.54 -9.21
N ALA A 236 -31.56 -33.19 -9.52
CA ALA A 236 -30.67 -32.58 -8.56
C ALA A 236 -31.11 -31.14 -8.25
N LEU A 237 -31.27 -30.86 -6.96
CA LEU A 237 -31.46 -29.52 -6.41
C LEU A 237 -30.36 -29.30 -5.37
N LEU A 238 -29.33 -28.55 -5.73
CA LEU A 238 -28.17 -28.27 -4.87
C LEU A 238 -28.21 -26.83 -4.40
N CYS A 239 -28.21 -26.58 -3.10
CA CYS A 239 -28.08 -25.24 -2.53
C CYS A 239 -26.85 -25.22 -1.61
N ASP A 240 -25.86 -24.41 -1.95
CA ASP A 240 -24.61 -24.38 -1.21
C ASP A 240 -23.96 -22.98 -1.24
N TRP A 241 -22.99 -22.78 -0.35
CA TRP A 241 -22.14 -21.59 -0.37
C TRP A 241 -21.10 -21.71 -1.50
N ALA A 242 -21.11 -20.76 -2.45
CA ALA A 242 -20.15 -20.67 -3.54
C ALA A 242 -19.93 -21.99 -4.33
N PRO A 243 -20.97 -22.64 -4.88
CA PRO A 243 -20.81 -23.97 -5.47
C PRO A 243 -19.88 -24.01 -6.69
N LYS A 244 -19.19 -25.14 -6.90
CA LYS A 244 -18.35 -25.39 -8.10
C LYS A 244 -19.20 -25.42 -9.37
N TYR A 245 -19.40 -24.28 -10.02
CA TYR A 245 -20.21 -24.17 -11.24
C TYR A 245 -19.70 -25.04 -12.39
N LYS A 246 -18.38 -25.11 -12.61
CA LYS A 246 -17.81 -25.78 -13.79
C LYS A 246 -18.16 -27.28 -13.87
N ASP A 247 -18.29 -27.92 -12.70
CA ASP A 247 -18.56 -29.36 -12.62
C ASP A 247 -20.07 -29.68 -12.72
N LEU A 248 -20.92 -28.73 -12.33
CA LEU A 248 -22.37 -28.90 -12.22
C LEU A 248 -23.18 -28.29 -13.38
N ALA A 249 -22.62 -27.29 -14.07
CA ALA A 249 -23.37 -26.40 -14.97
C ALA A 249 -23.75 -27.01 -16.33
N LYS A 250 -23.42 -28.28 -16.61
CA LYS A 250 -23.85 -28.87 -17.90
C LYS A 250 -25.38 -28.92 -18.02
N ASN A 251 -26.11 -29.12 -16.91
CA ASN A 251 -27.58 -29.24 -16.91
C ASN A 251 -28.29 -28.46 -15.77
N LEU A 252 -27.56 -27.90 -14.81
CA LEU A 252 -28.14 -27.17 -13.68
C LEU A 252 -27.98 -25.66 -13.87
N PHE A 253 -29.03 -24.91 -13.57
CA PHE A 253 -29.09 -23.46 -13.69
C PHE A 253 -29.28 -22.81 -12.32
N PRO A 254 -28.73 -21.60 -12.10
CA PRO A 254 -28.96 -20.85 -10.88
C PRO A 254 -30.43 -20.46 -10.74
N LEU A 255 -31.01 -20.80 -9.60
CA LEU A 255 -32.35 -20.39 -9.21
C LEU A 255 -32.34 -18.98 -8.62
N GLY A 256 -33.40 -18.22 -8.90
CA GLY A 256 -33.66 -16.94 -8.25
C GLY A 256 -33.80 -17.11 -6.72
N PRO A 257 -33.06 -16.34 -5.91
CA PRO A 257 -33.15 -16.38 -4.46
C PRO A 257 -34.51 -15.85 -3.97
N PRO A 258 -34.91 -16.17 -2.73
CA PRO A 258 -36.06 -15.53 -2.11
C PRO A 258 -35.76 -14.04 -1.85
N PRO A 259 -36.78 -13.15 -1.80
CA PRO A 259 -36.57 -11.75 -1.50
C PRO A 259 -36.08 -11.59 -0.06
N CYS A 260 -35.13 -10.66 0.17
CA CYS A 260 -34.75 -10.27 1.53
C CYS A 260 -35.99 -9.66 2.23
N ILE A 261 -36.44 -10.25 3.33
CA ILE A 261 -37.63 -9.78 4.07
C ILE A 261 -37.33 -8.50 4.86
N ASP A 262 -36.08 -8.36 5.33
CA ASP A 262 -35.63 -7.22 6.11
C ASP A 262 -34.62 -6.37 5.32
N SER A 263 -34.57 -5.07 5.59
CA SER A 263 -33.48 -4.18 5.14
C SER A 263 -32.14 -4.49 5.82
N ASP A 264 -32.14 -5.41 6.79
CA ASP A 264 -30.95 -5.89 7.46
C ASP A 264 -30.20 -6.87 6.55
N ALA A 265 -29.07 -6.40 6.01
CA ALA A 265 -28.18 -7.17 5.17
C ALA A 265 -27.70 -8.47 5.83
N ASP A 266 -27.63 -8.52 7.16
CA ASP A 266 -27.18 -9.71 7.88
C ASP A 266 -28.20 -10.84 7.81
N ARG A 267 -29.49 -10.51 7.69
CA ARG A 267 -30.59 -11.48 7.55
C ARG A 267 -30.85 -11.90 6.12
N CYS A 268 -30.23 -11.25 5.13
CA CYS A 268 -30.35 -11.69 3.75
C CYS A 268 -29.34 -12.80 3.44
N TYR A 269 -29.80 -14.06 3.54
CA TYR A 269 -28.97 -15.25 3.44
C TYR A 269 -28.34 -15.48 2.06
N PHE A 270 -29.00 -15.00 1.00
CA PHE A 270 -28.54 -15.12 -0.39
C PHE A 270 -27.79 -13.87 -0.89
N GLU A 271 -27.62 -12.86 -0.03
CA GLU A 271 -26.81 -11.68 -0.33
C GLU A 271 -25.34 -12.08 -0.52
N SER A 272 -24.62 -11.33 -1.34
CA SER A 272 -23.20 -11.57 -1.54
C SER A 272 -22.43 -11.27 -0.26
N ARG A 273 -21.50 -12.14 0.10
CA ARG A 273 -20.58 -11.94 1.21
C ARG A 273 -19.15 -11.82 0.69
N ARG A 274 -18.44 -10.84 1.22
CA ARG A 274 -17.00 -10.65 1.07
C ARG A 274 -16.30 -11.45 2.15
N LEU A 275 -15.20 -12.08 1.80
CA LEU A 275 -14.33 -12.72 2.78
C LEU A 275 -13.16 -11.78 3.04
N VAL A 276 -13.18 -11.05 4.15
CA VAL A 276 -12.22 -10.00 4.48
C VAL A 276 -11.14 -10.49 5.43
N LYS A 277 -10.04 -9.74 5.52
CA LYS A 277 -8.91 -9.98 6.41
C LYS A 277 -8.89 -8.89 7.47
N LEU A 278 -9.32 -9.20 8.70
CA LEU A 278 -9.22 -8.25 9.80
C LEU A 278 -8.03 -8.57 10.68
N ILE A 279 -7.27 -7.56 11.07
CA ILE A 279 -6.09 -7.70 11.93
C ILE A 279 -6.17 -6.82 13.16
N ASN A 280 -5.55 -7.27 14.26
CA ASN A 280 -5.23 -6.41 15.39
C ASN A 280 -3.90 -5.70 15.10
N THR A 281 -3.96 -4.41 14.77
CA THR A 281 -2.78 -3.63 14.36
C THR A 281 -1.76 -3.49 15.46
N ARG A 282 -2.21 -3.36 16.71
CA ARG A 282 -1.30 -3.20 17.87
C ARG A 282 -0.43 -4.44 18.05
N ALA A 283 -0.99 -5.62 17.85
CA ALA A 283 -0.25 -6.89 17.91
C ALA A 283 0.73 -7.05 16.73
N LEU A 284 0.37 -6.54 15.55
CA LEU A 284 1.15 -6.69 14.31
C LEU A 284 2.07 -5.51 13.99
N ALA A 285 2.03 -4.42 14.75
CA ALA A 285 2.83 -3.21 14.52
C ALA A 285 4.34 -3.49 14.45
N ARG A 286 4.82 -4.55 15.13
CA ARG A 286 6.24 -4.96 15.11
C ARG A 286 6.63 -5.79 13.90
N SER A 287 5.67 -6.18 13.04
CA SER A 287 5.88 -7.11 11.93
C SER A 287 5.27 -6.63 10.61
N PRO A 288 5.77 -5.53 10.00
CA PRO A 288 5.29 -5.05 8.70
C PRO A 288 5.41 -6.09 7.56
N ALA A 289 6.34 -7.05 7.69
CA ALA A 289 6.47 -8.16 6.75
C ALA A 289 5.24 -9.09 6.75
N ALA A 290 4.70 -9.41 7.94
CA ALA A 290 3.52 -10.25 8.05
C ALA A 290 2.26 -9.55 7.53
N VAL A 291 2.10 -8.25 7.82
CA VAL A 291 0.99 -7.45 7.27
C VAL A 291 1.04 -7.45 5.74
N ARG A 292 2.21 -7.19 5.13
CA ARG A 292 2.39 -7.26 3.67
C ARG A 292 2.11 -8.65 3.10
N ALA A 293 2.50 -9.71 3.81
CA ALA A 293 2.23 -11.08 3.38
C ALA A 293 0.71 -11.39 3.38
N LEU A 294 -0.02 -10.93 4.40
CA LEU A 294 -1.48 -11.06 4.49
C LEU A 294 -2.23 -10.22 3.45
N ILE A 295 -1.77 -9.00 3.17
CA ILE A 295 -2.33 -8.14 2.11
C ILE A 295 -2.25 -8.86 0.76
N ARG A 296 -1.10 -9.48 0.47
CA ARG A 296 -0.85 -10.23 -0.77
C ARG A 296 -1.60 -11.54 -0.88
N LEU A 297 -2.12 -12.08 0.23
CA LEU A 297 -2.95 -13.26 0.20
C LEU A 297 -4.27 -12.94 -0.50
N LYS A 298 -4.41 -13.48 -1.71
CA LYS A 298 -5.62 -13.49 -2.52
C LYS A 298 -5.84 -14.93 -2.99
N LEU A 299 -7.07 -15.41 -2.89
CA LEU A 299 -7.48 -16.75 -3.26
C LEU A 299 -8.64 -16.69 -4.27
N LYS A 300 -8.55 -17.48 -5.33
CA LYS A 300 -9.67 -17.78 -6.22
C LYS A 300 -10.67 -18.67 -5.47
N VAL A 301 -11.95 -18.63 -5.85
CA VAL A 301 -12.98 -19.51 -5.26
C VAL A 301 -12.61 -20.99 -5.43
N SER A 302 -12.02 -21.35 -6.58
CA SER A 302 -11.50 -22.71 -6.83
C SER A 302 -10.39 -23.12 -5.87
N GLU A 303 -9.50 -22.19 -5.50
CA GLU A 303 -8.39 -22.43 -4.57
C GLU A 303 -8.90 -22.63 -3.13
N ILE A 304 -9.97 -21.91 -2.74
CA ILE A 304 -10.64 -22.13 -1.45
C ILE A 304 -11.22 -23.54 -1.38
N HIS A 305 -11.86 -24.02 -2.44
CA HIS A 305 -12.36 -25.39 -2.49
C HIS A 305 -11.25 -26.43 -2.48
N GLU A 306 -10.16 -26.19 -3.22
CA GLU A 306 -9.00 -27.08 -3.24
C GLU A 306 -8.38 -27.19 -1.84
N LEU A 307 -8.28 -26.07 -1.12
CA LEU A 307 -7.79 -26.06 0.25
C LEU A 307 -8.68 -26.90 1.19
N ALA A 308 -10.00 -26.80 1.03
CA ALA A 308 -10.97 -27.60 1.77
C ALA A 308 -10.82 -29.11 1.47
N GLU A 309 -10.67 -29.45 0.19
CA GLU A 309 -10.51 -30.82 -0.29
C GLU A 309 -9.23 -31.45 0.26
N ARG A 310 -8.11 -30.72 0.21
CA ARG A 310 -6.83 -31.16 0.80
C ARG A 310 -6.94 -31.35 2.31
N LYS A 311 -7.68 -30.48 3.02
CA LYS A 311 -7.89 -30.61 4.48
C LYS A 311 -8.61 -31.90 4.83
N ARG A 312 -9.59 -32.33 4.03
CA ARG A 312 -10.29 -33.60 4.26
C ARG A 312 -9.36 -34.81 4.19
N ILE A 313 -8.40 -34.76 3.27
CA ILE A 313 -7.49 -35.88 3.01
C ILE A 313 -6.33 -35.90 4.04
N LYS A 314 -5.74 -34.74 4.33
CA LYS A 314 -4.46 -34.64 5.07
C LYS A 314 -4.52 -33.88 6.39
N GLY A 315 -5.66 -33.26 6.71
CA GLY A 315 -5.78 -32.33 7.84
C GLY A 315 -5.37 -30.89 7.46
N ALA A 316 -5.70 -29.94 8.34
CA ALA A 316 -5.61 -28.51 8.04
C ALA A 316 -4.17 -28.02 7.83
N GLN A 317 -3.24 -28.48 8.68
CA GLN A 317 -1.84 -28.05 8.63
C GLN A 317 -1.15 -28.52 7.34
N ASP A 318 -1.28 -29.80 7.01
CA ASP A 318 -0.67 -30.38 5.80
C ASP A 318 -1.33 -29.83 4.53
N ALA A 319 -2.65 -29.59 4.56
CA ALA A 319 -3.36 -28.94 3.47
C ALA A 319 -2.83 -27.53 3.20
N ALA A 320 -2.65 -26.72 4.24
CA ALA A 320 -2.08 -25.37 4.12
C ALA A 320 -0.65 -25.40 3.59
N LEU A 321 0.19 -26.33 4.08
CA LEU A 321 1.58 -26.48 3.63
C LEU A 321 1.66 -26.89 2.16
N GLU A 322 0.91 -27.92 1.76
CA GLU A 322 0.88 -28.39 0.39
C GLU A 322 0.27 -27.34 -0.54
N PHE A 323 -0.77 -26.62 -0.09
CA PHE A 323 -1.39 -25.54 -0.84
C PHE A 323 -0.37 -24.43 -1.10
N LEU A 324 0.36 -23.98 -0.08
CA LEU A 324 1.39 -22.95 -0.22
C LEU A 324 2.55 -23.40 -1.13
N SER A 325 2.87 -24.70 -1.14
CA SER A 325 3.87 -25.27 -2.04
C SER A 325 3.42 -25.30 -3.50
N ALA A 326 2.13 -25.57 -3.75
CA ALA A 326 1.53 -25.60 -5.09
C ALA A 326 1.23 -24.19 -5.63
N HIS A 327 0.89 -23.27 -4.73
CA HIS A 327 0.58 -21.87 -4.99
C HIS A 327 1.59 -20.99 -4.26
N PRO A 328 2.88 -21.02 -4.68
CA PRO A 328 3.86 -20.14 -4.07
C PRO A 328 3.35 -18.72 -4.22
N ILE A 329 3.33 -17.96 -3.11
CA ILE A 329 2.94 -16.55 -3.12
C ILE A 329 3.96 -15.85 -4.01
N ARG A 330 3.62 -15.77 -5.31
CA ARG A 330 4.48 -15.13 -6.29
C ARG A 330 4.64 -13.70 -5.79
N ASN A 331 5.88 -13.20 -5.79
CA ASN A 331 6.10 -11.76 -5.76
C ASN A 331 5.58 -11.23 -7.09
N VAL A 332 4.27 -11.10 -7.16
CA VAL A 332 3.56 -10.60 -8.32
C VAL A 332 3.89 -9.10 -8.35
N HIS A 333 4.90 -8.75 -9.14
CA HIS A 333 5.22 -7.38 -9.51
C HIS A 333 4.15 -6.89 -10.52
N LEU A 334 2.86 -6.95 -10.18
CA LEU A 334 1.80 -6.38 -11.01
C LEU A 334 1.63 -4.91 -10.63
N GLU A 335 2.22 -4.02 -11.41
CA GLU A 335 1.88 -2.60 -11.35
C GLU A 335 2.15 -1.91 -12.69
N VAL A 336 1.19 -1.11 -13.15
CA VAL A 336 1.42 -0.11 -14.21
C VAL A 336 2.13 1.06 -13.57
N ARG A 337 3.45 1.05 -13.64
CA ARG A 337 4.25 2.17 -13.16
C ARG A 337 4.27 3.24 -14.24
N VAL A 338 3.65 4.38 -14.00
CA VAL A 338 4.13 5.62 -14.64
C VAL A 338 5.37 6.02 -13.85
N ALA A 339 6.49 5.39 -14.18
CA ALA A 339 7.78 5.80 -13.66
C ALA A 339 8.23 7.01 -14.47
N VAL A 340 8.16 8.21 -13.87
CA VAL A 340 9.03 9.29 -14.33
C VAL A 340 10.44 8.90 -13.89
N LEU A 341 11.25 8.44 -14.84
CA LEU A 341 12.64 8.03 -14.61
C LEU A 341 13.48 9.27 -14.31
N ILE A 342 13.53 9.65 -13.04
CA ILE A 342 14.45 10.66 -12.54
C ILE A 342 15.77 9.94 -12.19
N PRO A 343 16.95 10.42 -12.64
CA PRO A 343 18.24 9.83 -12.30
C PRO A 343 18.40 9.56 -10.79
N LYS A 344 19.13 8.49 -10.44
CA LYS A 344 19.36 8.08 -9.04
C LYS A 344 20.13 9.13 -8.23
N THR A 345 20.86 10.02 -8.91
CA THR A 345 21.69 11.07 -8.32
C THR A 345 20.90 12.31 -7.89
N THR A 346 19.66 12.48 -8.36
CA THR A 346 18.84 13.64 -7.98
C THR A 346 18.37 13.46 -6.53
N LYS A 347 18.75 14.38 -5.64
CA LYS A 347 18.23 14.44 -4.27
C LYS A 347 16.73 14.74 -4.31
N ARG A 348 15.95 14.00 -3.51
CA ARG A 348 14.50 14.10 -3.46
C ARG A 348 14.09 14.36 -2.02
N GLU A 349 13.32 15.41 -1.81
CA GLU A 349 12.54 15.60 -0.59
C GLU A 349 11.08 15.67 -1.03
N VAL A 350 10.22 14.85 -0.44
CA VAL A 350 8.78 14.90 -0.69
C VAL A 350 8.14 15.61 0.47
N GLU A 351 7.48 16.74 0.20
CA GLU A 351 6.72 17.47 1.20
C GLU A 351 5.23 17.19 1.01
N THR A 352 4.63 16.57 2.01
CA THR A 352 3.19 16.31 2.08
C THR A 352 2.53 17.39 2.91
N TYR A 353 1.47 17.99 2.39
CA TYR A 353 0.65 18.91 3.15
C TYR A 353 -0.32 18.13 4.05
N ASP A 354 -0.44 18.47 5.33
CA ASP A 354 -1.39 17.91 6.30
C ASP A 354 -2.49 18.94 6.60
N ASP A 355 -3.70 18.67 6.13
CA ASP A 355 -4.88 19.52 6.21
C ASP A 355 -5.89 19.06 7.29
N HIS A 356 -5.47 18.17 8.20
CA HIS A 356 -6.37 17.42 9.09
C HIS A 356 -7.40 16.54 8.36
N CYS A 357 -7.38 16.47 7.03
CA CYS A 357 -7.90 15.36 6.23
C CYS A 357 -6.76 14.39 5.92
N ASP A 358 -6.05 13.96 6.96
CA ASP A 358 -5.05 12.90 7.00
C ASP A 358 -4.17 12.78 5.73
N ALA A 359 -3.81 13.88 5.05
CA ALA A 359 -3.14 13.83 3.75
C ALA A 359 -1.67 13.40 3.85
N ALA A 360 -1.02 13.67 4.99
CA ALA A 360 0.27 13.08 5.34
C ALA A 360 0.15 11.56 5.53
N ARG A 361 -0.97 11.08 6.07
CA ARG A 361 -1.24 9.65 6.25
C ARG A 361 -1.83 9.01 5.02
N ALA A 362 -2.48 9.75 4.12
CA ALA A 362 -2.93 9.34 2.79
C ALA A 362 -1.74 9.27 1.85
N TYR A 363 -0.70 10.09 2.03
CA TYR A 363 0.59 9.97 1.37
C TYR A 363 1.47 8.89 1.99
N GLN A 364 1.48 8.73 3.32
CA GLN A 364 2.07 7.56 3.97
C GLN A 364 1.36 6.28 3.50
N TYR A 365 0.02 6.30 3.39
CA TYR A 365 -0.80 5.26 2.76
C TYR A 365 -0.51 5.17 1.27
N MET A 366 -0.14 6.24 0.57
CA MET A 366 0.21 6.20 -0.85
C MET A 366 1.58 5.55 -1.05
N ILE A 367 2.55 5.84 -0.19
CA ILE A 367 3.89 5.24 -0.15
C ILE A 367 3.83 3.80 0.32
N ASP A 368 3.00 3.52 1.33
CA ASP A 368 2.75 2.18 1.83
C ASP A 368 1.88 1.40 0.83
N ALA A 369 0.95 2.04 0.11
CA ALA A 369 0.10 1.44 -0.92
C ALA A 369 0.70 1.35 -2.33
N LEU A 370 1.74 2.13 -2.62
CA LEU A 370 2.73 1.83 -3.66
C LEU A 370 3.43 0.47 -3.39
N GLY A 371 3.26 -0.09 -2.18
CA GLY A 371 3.57 -1.47 -1.84
C GLY A 371 2.37 -2.43 -1.70
N THR A 372 1.11 -1.95 -1.67
CA THR A 372 -0.09 -2.76 -1.29
C THR A 372 -1.24 -2.83 -2.33
N GLY A 373 -1.27 -2.01 -3.40
CA GLY A 373 -2.15 -2.23 -4.56
C GLY A 373 -3.62 -1.76 -4.44
N GLU A 374 -3.94 -0.72 -3.67
CA GLU A 374 -5.32 -0.29 -3.37
C GLU A 374 -5.79 1.04 -4.00
N TYR A 375 -5.40 1.37 -5.23
CA TYR A 375 -5.75 2.69 -5.81
C TYR A 375 -7.16 2.80 -6.42
N GLY A 376 -7.83 1.68 -6.73
CA GLY A 376 -9.13 1.68 -7.42
C GLY A 376 -10.31 2.29 -6.63
N MET A 377 -10.16 2.47 -5.31
CA MET A 377 -11.22 3.02 -4.45
C MET A 377 -11.13 4.53 -4.21
N LEU A 378 -10.01 5.19 -4.55
CA LEU A 378 -9.84 6.62 -4.24
C LEU A 378 -10.61 7.56 -5.19
N SER A 379 -10.82 7.18 -6.45
CA SER A 379 -11.64 7.98 -7.38
C SER A 379 -13.14 7.94 -7.07
N ALA A 380 -13.60 7.05 -6.18
CA ALA A 380 -15.00 6.93 -5.76
C ALA A 380 -15.29 7.53 -4.38
N VAL A 381 -14.27 7.71 -3.52
CA VAL A 381 -14.46 8.16 -2.13
C VAL A 381 -14.23 9.66 -1.95
N VAL A 382 -13.46 10.32 -2.83
CA VAL A 382 -13.31 11.78 -2.80
C VAL A 382 -14.24 12.41 -3.83
N GLY A 383 -15.52 12.48 -3.49
CA GLY A 383 -16.47 13.31 -4.21
C GLY A 383 -16.05 14.80 -4.21
N PRO A 384 -16.69 15.65 -5.02
CA PRO A 384 -16.34 17.07 -5.26
C PRO A 384 -16.35 17.99 -4.01
N ALA A 385 -16.59 17.47 -2.81
CA ALA A 385 -16.68 18.20 -1.56
C ALA A 385 -15.33 18.67 -0.96
N CYS A 386 -14.19 18.08 -1.34
CA CYS A 386 -12.89 18.48 -0.79
C CYS A 386 -12.10 19.51 -1.63
N GLY A 387 -12.56 19.84 -2.85
CA GLY A 387 -11.81 20.74 -3.74
C GLY A 387 -11.75 22.20 -3.25
N SER A 388 -12.70 22.65 -2.43
CA SER A 388 -12.64 23.97 -1.78
C SER A 388 -11.71 23.99 -0.56
N ALA A 389 -11.72 22.93 0.25
CA ALA A 389 -10.82 22.79 1.40
C ALA A 389 -9.35 22.70 0.97
N PHE A 390 -9.03 21.89 -0.05
CA PHE A 390 -7.68 21.81 -0.62
C PHE A 390 -7.17 23.17 -1.13
N ALA A 391 -8.03 23.95 -1.78
CA ALA A 391 -7.69 25.28 -2.27
C ALA A 391 -7.48 26.28 -1.12
N ASP A 392 -8.30 26.24 -0.07
CA ASP A 392 -8.15 27.10 1.11
C ASP A 392 -6.94 26.77 1.98
N VAL A 393 -6.48 25.53 1.88
CA VAL A 393 -5.39 25.01 2.68
C VAL A 393 -4.03 25.15 1.97
N ALA A 394 -3.97 24.92 0.65
CA ALA A 394 -2.83 25.32 -0.18
C ALA A 394 -2.57 26.84 -0.10
N ARG A 395 -3.60 27.66 0.20
CA ARG A 395 -3.48 29.11 0.46
C ARG A 395 -2.78 29.47 1.77
N GLN A 396 -2.67 28.56 2.74
CA GLN A 396 -2.19 28.85 4.11
C GLN A 396 -0.90 28.12 4.49
N GLY A 397 -0.34 27.29 3.60
CA GLY A 397 0.83 26.47 3.88
C GLY A 397 2.21 27.16 3.74
N PRO A 398 3.15 26.97 4.70
CA PRO A 398 4.54 27.45 4.59
C PRO A 398 5.42 26.60 3.65
N THR A 399 4.84 25.74 2.80
CA THR A 399 5.56 24.83 1.90
C THR A 399 6.43 25.58 0.88
N HIS A 400 5.93 26.68 0.31
CA HIS A 400 6.71 27.50 -0.61
C HIS A 400 7.95 28.11 0.05
N GLU A 401 7.87 28.51 1.33
CA GLU A 401 9.02 29.01 2.08
C GLU A 401 10.10 27.94 2.26
N ARG A 402 9.72 26.66 2.35
CA ARG A 402 10.66 25.55 2.47
C ARG A 402 11.33 25.22 1.14
N VAL A 403 10.57 25.20 0.04
CA VAL A 403 11.10 25.06 -1.33
C VAL A 403 12.14 26.15 -1.60
N VAL A 404 11.83 27.41 -1.25
CA VAL A 404 12.77 28.54 -1.35
C VAL A 404 13.97 28.36 -0.43
N ARG A 405 13.77 27.97 0.84
CA ARG A 405 14.86 27.74 1.80
C ARG A 405 15.83 26.66 1.34
N LYS A 406 15.33 25.66 0.60
CA LYS A 406 16.12 24.57 0.01
C LYS A 406 16.69 24.92 -1.36
N ASN A 407 16.40 26.11 -1.89
CA ASN A 407 16.78 26.55 -3.22
C ASN A 407 16.32 25.59 -4.33
N ALA A 408 15.25 24.82 -4.13
CA ALA A 408 14.83 23.82 -5.11
C ALA A 408 14.31 24.49 -6.39
N ARG A 409 14.88 24.10 -7.54
CA ARG A 409 14.55 24.69 -8.85
C ARG A 409 13.63 23.82 -9.70
N ILE A 410 13.52 22.52 -9.44
CA ILE A 410 12.63 21.62 -10.18
C ILE A 410 11.44 21.26 -9.30
N ILE A 411 10.23 21.64 -9.74
CA ILE A 411 9.00 21.55 -8.94
C ILE A 411 7.98 20.68 -9.68
N LEU A 412 7.59 19.56 -9.07
CA LEU A 412 6.56 18.66 -9.59
C LEU A 412 5.24 18.86 -8.83
N VAL A 413 4.19 19.25 -9.55
CA VAL A 413 2.85 19.41 -9.00
C VAL A 413 1.99 18.22 -9.43
N TYR A 414 1.49 17.46 -8.45
CA TYR A 414 0.65 16.29 -8.69
C TYR A 414 -0.76 16.49 -8.13
N VAL A 415 -1.52 17.41 -8.75
CA VAL A 415 -2.88 17.77 -8.33
C VAL A 415 -3.77 17.96 -9.55
N GLU A 416 -4.90 17.26 -9.62
CA GLU A 416 -5.81 17.32 -10.78
C GLU A 416 -6.79 18.51 -10.73
N ASP A 417 -6.98 19.13 -9.56
CA ASP A 417 -7.84 20.32 -9.41
C ASP A 417 -7.12 21.59 -9.91
N ALA A 418 -7.64 22.18 -10.98
CA ALA A 418 -7.12 23.42 -11.57
C ALA A 418 -7.03 24.59 -10.58
N ARG A 419 -7.93 24.69 -9.60
CA ARG A 419 -7.92 25.75 -8.56
C ARG A 419 -6.74 25.57 -7.62
N ALA A 420 -6.45 24.32 -7.24
CA ALA A 420 -5.31 24.00 -6.41
C ALA A 420 -3.99 24.27 -7.16
N VAL A 421 -3.90 23.88 -8.44
CA VAL A 421 -2.73 24.19 -9.27
C VAL A 421 -2.50 25.71 -9.37
N ARG A 422 -3.55 26.50 -9.67
CA ARG A 422 -3.42 27.97 -9.68
C ARG A 422 -3.00 28.54 -8.32
N SER A 423 -3.55 28.00 -7.22
CA SER A 423 -3.18 28.42 -5.87
C SER A 423 -1.70 28.14 -5.56
N VAL A 424 -1.18 26.99 -5.97
CA VAL A 424 0.24 26.62 -5.83
C VAL A 424 1.13 27.51 -6.68
N LEU A 425 0.76 27.77 -7.94
CA LEU A 425 1.52 28.68 -8.81
C LEU A 425 1.52 30.11 -8.26
N CYS A 426 0.42 30.55 -7.66
CA CYS A 426 0.35 31.83 -6.96
C CYS A 426 1.31 31.92 -5.78
N ALA A 427 1.35 30.88 -4.95
CA ALA A 427 2.31 30.80 -3.86
C ALA A 427 3.75 30.80 -4.40
N GLY A 428 4.02 30.06 -5.48
CA GLY A 428 5.32 30.03 -6.16
C GLY A 428 5.74 31.40 -6.71
N TYR A 429 4.82 32.12 -7.34
CA TYR A 429 5.08 33.49 -7.84
C TYR A 429 5.50 34.42 -6.70
N ASN A 430 4.73 34.44 -5.60
CA ASN A 430 5.04 35.26 -4.43
C ASN A 430 6.36 34.85 -3.76
N ALA A 431 6.76 33.60 -3.92
CA ALA A 431 8.02 33.04 -3.44
C ALA A 431 9.21 33.26 -4.41
N SER A 432 9.01 34.00 -5.51
CA SER A 432 10.01 34.21 -6.57
C SER A 432 10.51 32.92 -7.23
N LEU A 433 9.67 31.88 -7.29
CA LEU A 433 9.93 30.62 -8.00
C LEU A 433 9.43 30.70 -9.46
N THR A 434 9.75 31.79 -10.15
CA THR A 434 9.34 32.02 -11.54
C THR A 434 10.27 31.33 -12.53
N PRO A 435 9.83 31.05 -13.77
CA PRO A 435 10.72 30.54 -14.82
C PRO A 435 11.97 31.41 -15.04
N ASP A 436 11.81 32.74 -15.02
CA ASP A 436 12.91 33.69 -15.18
C ASP A 436 14.00 33.54 -14.11
N SER A 437 13.61 33.10 -12.91
CA SER A 437 14.50 32.83 -11.77
C SER A 437 15.22 31.48 -11.85
N GLY A 438 14.98 30.69 -12.90
CA GLY A 438 15.53 29.34 -13.05
C GLY A 438 14.63 28.22 -12.53
N ALA A 439 13.37 28.49 -12.15
CA ALA A 439 12.48 27.44 -11.68
C ALA A 439 11.76 26.71 -12.84
N VAL A 440 11.77 25.38 -12.83
CA VAL A 440 11.07 24.53 -13.80
C VAL A 440 9.86 23.88 -13.14
N TRP A 441 8.69 24.14 -13.70
CA TRP A 441 7.43 23.57 -13.22
C TRP A 441 7.01 22.38 -14.08
N MET A 442 6.72 21.26 -13.43
CA MET A 442 6.10 20.09 -14.05
C MET A 442 4.65 19.98 -13.58
N LEU A 443 3.71 20.15 -14.51
CA LEU A 443 2.26 20.21 -14.22
C LEU A 443 1.52 19.03 -14.85
N PRO A 444 0.34 18.64 -14.32
CA PRO A 444 -0.47 17.58 -14.90
C PRO A 444 -0.99 17.94 -16.29
N ALA A 445 -0.88 17.02 -17.25
CA ALA A 445 -1.38 17.25 -18.61
C ALA A 445 -2.92 17.15 -18.73
N THR A 446 -3.58 16.62 -17.70
CA THR A 446 -5.04 16.43 -17.60
C THR A 446 -5.81 17.72 -17.31
N LEU A 447 -5.13 18.84 -17.03
CA LEU A 447 -5.79 20.10 -16.70
C LEU A 447 -6.69 20.59 -17.85
N PRO A 448 -7.90 21.10 -17.55
CA PRO A 448 -8.87 21.49 -18.55
C PRO A 448 -8.38 22.68 -19.40
N PRO A 449 -8.88 22.88 -20.63
CA PRO A 449 -8.54 24.06 -21.42
C PRO A 449 -8.81 25.35 -20.64
N ASN A 450 -7.93 26.35 -20.79
CA ASN A 450 -8.02 27.63 -20.07
C ASN A 450 -7.98 27.53 -18.53
N TRP A 451 -7.51 26.40 -17.97
CA TRP A 451 -7.41 26.22 -16.51
C TRP A 451 -6.60 27.33 -15.82
N HIS A 452 -5.68 27.98 -16.54
CA HIS A 452 -4.80 29.03 -16.04
C HIS A 452 -5.50 30.39 -15.89
N LYS A 453 -6.71 30.57 -16.44
CA LYS A 453 -7.45 31.81 -16.25
C LYS A 453 -7.86 31.93 -14.78
N PRO A 454 -7.54 33.06 -14.11
CA PRO A 454 -7.89 33.23 -12.70
C PRO A 454 -9.41 33.26 -12.53
N GLY A 455 -9.89 32.56 -11.50
CA GLY A 455 -11.25 32.66 -11.01
C GLY A 455 -11.40 33.83 -10.02
N PRO A 456 -12.64 34.12 -9.58
CA PRO A 456 -12.93 35.27 -8.71
C PRO A 456 -12.28 35.21 -7.31
N TYR A 457 -11.74 34.04 -6.92
CA TYR A 457 -11.12 33.82 -5.61
C TYR A 457 -9.61 33.61 -5.69
N ASP A 458 -9.01 33.70 -6.88
CA ASP A 458 -7.57 33.55 -7.04
C ASP A 458 -6.86 34.86 -6.70
N LYS A 459 -5.76 34.78 -5.94
CA LYS A 459 -5.00 35.95 -5.49
C LYS A 459 -4.06 36.52 -6.55
N CYS A 460 -3.83 35.78 -7.64
CA CYS A 460 -3.00 36.24 -8.73
C CYS A 460 -3.80 36.85 -9.85
N SER A 461 -3.19 37.81 -10.54
CA SER A 461 -3.67 38.29 -11.82
C SER A 461 -3.47 37.25 -12.92
N ALA A 462 -4.13 37.45 -14.07
CA ALA A 462 -3.98 36.58 -15.22
C ALA A 462 -2.53 36.59 -15.73
N GLU A 463 -1.91 37.78 -15.74
CA GLU A 463 -0.52 37.99 -16.18
C GLU A 463 0.48 37.24 -15.29
N GLN A 464 0.25 37.23 -13.97
CA GLN A 464 1.10 36.49 -13.03
C GLN A 464 1.02 34.97 -13.25
N LEU A 465 -0.19 34.45 -13.49
CA LEU A 465 -0.37 33.04 -13.79
C LEU A 465 0.21 32.68 -15.17
N GLU A 466 0.05 33.55 -16.17
CA GLU A 466 0.66 33.38 -17.50
C GLU A 466 2.19 33.32 -17.42
N GLN A 467 2.81 34.16 -16.57
CA GLN A 467 4.25 34.10 -16.32
C GLN A 467 4.67 32.80 -15.63
N MET A 468 3.89 32.32 -14.66
CA MET A 468 4.23 31.09 -13.92
C MET A 468 4.10 29.81 -14.75
N ILE A 469 3.15 29.76 -15.68
CA ILE A 469 2.96 28.59 -16.55
C ILE A 469 3.90 28.61 -17.75
N LEU A 470 4.62 29.70 -18.00
CA LEU A 470 5.52 29.81 -19.13
C LEU A 470 6.64 28.77 -19.03
N GLY A 471 6.83 27.98 -20.09
CA GLY A 471 7.86 26.95 -20.13
C GLY A 471 7.58 25.70 -19.30
N HIS A 472 6.42 25.59 -18.63
CA HIS A 472 6.11 24.41 -17.83
C HIS A 472 6.07 23.15 -18.70
N ILE A 473 6.51 22.03 -18.11
CA ILE A 473 6.51 20.72 -18.75
C ILE A 473 5.29 19.93 -18.26
N SER A 474 4.62 19.22 -19.15
CA SER A 474 3.56 18.28 -18.76
C SER A 474 3.71 16.95 -19.48
N VAL A 475 3.31 15.87 -18.83
CA VAL A 475 3.41 14.50 -19.36
C VAL A 475 2.02 13.89 -19.41
N ALA A 476 1.63 13.38 -20.58
CA ALA A 476 0.36 12.70 -20.79
C ALA A 476 0.59 11.38 -21.51
N SER A 477 -0.26 10.38 -21.26
CA SER A 477 -0.32 9.22 -22.14
C SER A 477 -0.85 9.64 -23.52
N GLU A 478 -0.35 8.99 -24.57
CA GLU A 478 -0.72 9.31 -25.95
C GLU A 478 -2.22 9.13 -26.24
N TRP A 479 -2.90 8.26 -25.50
CA TRP A 479 -4.36 8.06 -25.60
C TRP A 479 -5.18 9.18 -24.95
N LEU A 480 -4.60 9.94 -24.02
CA LEU A 480 -5.28 11.01 -23.30
C LEU A 480 -5.35 12.31 -24.13
N ILE A 481 -4.57 12.38 -25.20
CA ILE A 481 -4.50 13.54 -26.08
C ILE A 481 -5.76 13.61 -26.93
N ASN A 482 -6.36 14.81 -26.99
CA ASN A 482 -7.50 15.07 -27.87
C ASN A 482 -7.13 14.64 -29.30
N TRP A 483 -7.88 13.70 -29.86
CA TRP A 483 -7.64 13.10 -31.17
C TRP A 483 -7.95 14.05 -32.34
N SER A 484 -7.91 15.36 -32.11
CA SER A 484 -8.15 16.37 -33.13
C SER A 484 -7.05 16.30 -34.19
N SER A 485 -7.40 15.75 -35.36
CA SER A 485 -6.88 15.96 -36.74
C SER A 485 -5.37 15.98 -37.03
N GLU A 486 -4.48 16.08 -36.04
CA GLU A 486 -3.02 16.21 -36.23
C GLU A 486 -2.30 14.86 -36.19
N ARG A 487 -3.03 13.75 -35.92
CA ARG A 487 -2.50 12.38 -36.04
C ARG A 487 -2.58 11.88 -37.49
N SER A 488 -1.92 12.57 -38.42
CA SER A 488 -1.87 12.24 -39.85
C SER A 488 -0.68 11.37 -40.27
N LEU A 489 0.05 10.75 -39.33
CA LEU A 489 1.33 10.10 -39.66
C LEU A 489 1.31 8.56 -39.75
N ASN A 490 0.18 7.87 -39.52
CA ASN A 490 0.08 6.42 -39.76
C ASN A 490 -1.25 6.02 -40.43
N THR A 491 -1.16 5.51 -41.66
CA THR A 491 -2.24 5.43 -42.66
C THR A 491 -3.18 4.21 -42.55
N SER A 492 -2.89 3.20 -41.73
CA SER A 492 -3.77 2.01 -41.61
C SER A 492 -4.76 2.09 -40.43
N LEU A 493 -4.37 2.72 -39.32
CA LEU A 493 -5.24 2.90 -38.14
C LEU A 493 -6.21 4.08 -38.31
N SER A 494 -5.85 5.08 -39.14
CA SER A 494 -6.63 6.29 -39.39
C SER A 494 -8.03 6.03 -39.97
N ASN A 495 -8.20 4.94 -40.73
CA ASN A 495 -9.49 4.63 -41.35
C ASN A 495 -10.52 4.09 -40.34
N GLN A 496 -10.11 3.29 -39.35
CA GLN A 496 -11.01 2.81 -38.30
C GLN A 496 -11.36 3.91 -37.30
N THR A 497 -10.37 4.73 -36.94
CA THR A 497 -10.52 5.94 -36.13
C THR A 497 -11.54 6.90 -36.73
N THR A 498 -11.34 7.32 -37.98
CA THR A 498 -12.23 8.27 -38.67
C THR A 498 -13.64 7.70 -38.82
N ALA A 499 -13.76 6.38 -39.09
CA ALA A 499 -15.05 5.72 -39.16
C ALA A 499 -15.77 5.68 -37.80
N TRP A 500 -15.04 5.46 -36.70
CA TRP A 500 -15.61 5.49 -35.36
C TRP A 500 -16.04 6.90 -34.95
N GLU A 501 -15.21 7.91 -35.18
CA GLU A 501 -15.56 9.31 -34.89
C GLU A 501 -16.79 9.76 -35.68
N SER A 502 -16.89 9.37 -36.96
CA SER A 502 -18.07 9.63 -37.78
C SER A 502 -19.32 8.99 -37.18
N ARG A 503 -19.24 7.73 -36.73
CA ARG A 503 -20.35 7.05 -36.04
C ARG A 503 -20.69 7.72 -34.70
N TRP A 504 -19.70 8.13 -33.92
CA TRP A 504 -19.91 8.86 -32.67
C TRP A 504 -20.65 10.17 -32.92
N LYS A 505 -20.21 10.97 -33.91
CA LYS A 505 -20.86 12.23 -34.29
C LYS A 505 -22.29 11.98 -34.80
N GLN A 506 -22.53 10.94 -35.59
CA GLN A 506 -23.86 10.55 -36.02
C GLN A 506 -24.77 10.16 -34.85
N GLN A 507 -24.28 9.32 -33.93
CA GLN A 507 -25.05 8.85 -32.77
C GLN A 507 -25.34 9.99 -31.78
N CYS A 508 -24.37 10.87 -31.57
CA CYS A 508 -24.54 12.04 -30.72
C CYS A 508 -25.55 13.03 -31.33
N ASN A 509 -25.47 13.28 -32.64
CA ASN A 509 -26.43 14.15 -33.34
C ASN A 509 -27.86 13.59 -33.25
N PHE A 510 -28.01 12.26 -33.30
CA PHE A 510 -29.30 11.61 -33.09
C PHE A 510 -29.89 11.89 -31.71
N LEU A 511 -29.04 11.97 -30.66
CA LEU A 511 -29.46 12.26 -29.29
C LEU A 511 -29.78 13.75 -29.04
N LYS A 512 -29.64 14.64 -30.04
CA LYS A 512 -29.85 16.10 -29.95
C LYS A 512 -29.04 16.80 -28.85
N VAL A 513 -27.92 16.21 -28.45
CA VAL A 513 -26.95 16.85 -27.52
C VAL A 513 -25.92 17.62 -28.36
N GLN A 514 -25.35 18.71 -27.85
CA GLN A 514 -24.21 19.36 -28.50
C GLN A 514 -23.05 18.36 -28.61
N CYS A 515 -22.72 17.97 -29.85
CA CYS A 515 -21.66 17.01 -30.09
C CYS A 515 -20.30 17.67 -29.96
N VAL A 516 -19.78 17.58 -28.74
CA VAL A 516 -18.37 17.79 -28.46
C VAL A 516 -17.60 16.62 -29.09
N ASP A 517 -16.38 16.89 -29.58
CA ASP A 517 -15.49 15.83 -30.02
C ASP A 517 -15.33 14.77 -28.91
N PRO A 518 -15.26 13.47 -29.28
CA PRO A 518 -15.20 12.40 -28.29
C PRO A 518 -13.97 12.59 -27.39
N GLY A 519 -14.22 12.71 -26.08
CA GLY A 519 -13.14 12.78 -25.10
C GLY A 519 -12.31 11.49 -25.07
N PRO A 520 -11.08 11.53 -24.55
CA PRO A 520 -10.16 10.39 -24.53
C PRO A 520 -10.75 9.14 -23.85
N HIS A 521 -11.61 9.33 -22.85
CA HIS A 521 -12.27 8.25 -22.11
C HIS A 521 -13.32 7.49 -22.95
N ALA A 522 -14.02 8.16 -23.86
CA ALA A 522 -15.05 7.52 -24.69
C ALA A 522 -14.44 6.44 -25.62
N MET A 523 -13.22 6.70 -26.07
CA MET A 523 -12.48 5.78 -26.91
C MET A 523 -11.80 4.67 -26.11
N LEU A 524 -11.25 4.98 -24.93
CA LEU A 524 -10.76 3.94 -24.03
C LEU A 524 -11.87 2.92 -23.71
N LEU A 525 -13.09 3.42 -23.49
CA LEU A 525 -14.27 2.59 -23.30
C LEU A 525 -14.59 1.74 -24.55
N TYR A 526 -14.52 2.33 -25.75
CA TYR A 526 -14.70 1.60 -27.00
C TYR A 526 -13.66 0.47 -27.19
N ASP A 527 -12.39 0.76 -26.97
CA ASP A 527 -11.30 -0.22 -27.04
C ASP A 527 -11.55 -1.37 -26.06
N THR A 528 -11.98 -1.05 -24.84
CA THR A 528 -12.28 -2.03 -23.79
C THR A 528 -13.41 -2.97 -24.22
N PHE A 529 -14.51 -2.44 -24.75
CA PHE A 529 -15.62 -3.26 -25.24
C PHE A 529 -15.23 -4.11 -26.45
N ASN A 530 -14.43 -3.57 -27.37
CA ASN A 530 -13.97 -4.34 -28.52
C ASN A 530 -13.02 -5.48 -28.11
N TRP A 531 -12.20 -5.25 -27.08
CA TRP A 531 -11.33 -6.27 -26.48
C TRP A 531 -12.11 -7.41 -25.82
N THR A 532 -13.13 -7.10 -25.03
CA THR A 532 -13.98 -8.14 -24.41
C THR A 532 -14.65 -9.07 -25.42
N ARG A 533 -14.80 -8.61 -26.67
CA ARG A 533 -15.38 -9.40 -27.77
C ARG A 533 -14.41 -10.40 -28.40
N LEU A 534 -13.10 -10.22 -28.22
CA LEU A 534 -12.07 -11.06 -28.87
C LEU A 534 -11.70 -12.33 -28.09
N GLY A 535 -12.37 -12.62 -26.97
CA GLY A 535 -12.39 -13.96 -26.36
C GLY A 535 -11.02 -14.60 -26.13
N THR A 536 -10.02 -13.82 -25.73
CA THR A 536 -8.72 -14.40 -25.39
C THR A 536 -8.80 -14.96 -23.97
N ASP A 537 -8.89 -16.29 -23.88
CA ASP A 537 -9.09 -17.11 -22.66
C ASP A 537 -7.95 -17.00 -21.61
N SER A 538 -7.07 -16.00 -21.67
CA SER A 538 -6.04 -15.81 -20.64
C SER A 538 -6.57 -14.93 -19.51
N GLU A 539 -7.25 -15.56 -18.54
CA GLU A 539 -7.76 -14.94 -17.30
C GLU A 539 -6.66 -14.35 -16.38
N ASP A 540 -5.38 -14.48 -16.70
CA ASP A 540 -4.27 -14.25 -15.77
C ASP A 540 -3.43 -12.97 -15.99
N ALA A 541 -3.92 -11.99 -16.74
CA ALA A 541 -3.22 -10.70 -16.81
C ALA A 541 -4.18 -9.52 -16.84
N ALA A 542 -4.16 -8.75 -15.74
CA ALA A 542 -4.48 -7.33 -15.79
C ALA A 542 -3.47 -6.66 -16.73
N TYR A 543 -3.73 -6.72 -18.04
CA TYR A 543 -2.88 -6.10 -19.04
C TYR A 543 -3.01 -4.58 -18.92
N ALA A 544 -2.02 -3.97 -18.28
CA ALA A 544 -1.70 -2.58 -18.46
C ALA A 544 -1.62 -2.26 -19.95
N ARG A 545 -2.47 -1.37 -20.46
CA ARG A 545 -2.27 -0.84 -21.82
C ARG A 545 -0.93 -0.12 -21.83
N LYS A 546 0.06 -0.67 -22.53
CA LYS A 546 1.28 0.07 -22.86
C LYS A 546 0.90 1.17 -23.85
N SER A 547 1.06 2.41 -23.45
CA SER A 547 0.87 3.57 -24.31
C SER A 547 2.10 4.46 -24.19
N PRO A 548 2.56 5.08 -25.30
CA PRO A 548 3.62 6.06 -25.21
C PRO A 548 3.22 7.22 -24.30
N LEU A 549 4.19 7.79 -23.59
CA LEU A 549 4.02 9.07 -22.90
C LEU A 549 4.52 10.18 -23.82
N ILE A 550 3.75 11.25 -23.94
CA ILE A 550 4.10 12.44 -24.70
C ILE A 550 4.46 13.55 -23.73
N LEU A 551 5.60 14.18 -23.98
CA LEU A 551 6.09 15.32 -23.21
C LEU A 551 5.70 16.60 -23.94
N TYR A 552 5.14 17.54 -23.19
CA TYR A 552 4.72 18.84 -23.68
C TYR A 552 5.47 19.96 -22.96
N GLN A 553 5.72 21.06 -23.68
CA GLN A 553 6.11 22.34 -23.10
C GLN A 553 5.10 23.42 -23.48
N TRP A 554 4.73 24.27 -22.52
CA TRP A 554 3.91 25.45 -22.79
C TRP A 554 4.75 26.62 -23.27
N ASP A 555 4.42 27.19 -24.43
CA ASP A 555 5.15 28.32 -25.02
C ASP A 555 4.56 29.71 -24.73
N GLY A 556 3.52 29.76 -23.90
CA GLY A 556 2.72 30.96 -23.63
C GLY A 556 1.33 30.92 -24.29
N HIS A 557 1.18 30.19 -25.39
CA HIS A 557 -0.05 30.17 -26.18
C HIS A 557 -0.60 28.77 -26.36
N ARG A 558 0.29 27.78 -26.54
CA ARG A 558 -0.07 26.39 -26.80
C ARG A 558 0.92 25.41 -26.17
N ARG A 559 0.49 24.16 -26.06
CA ARG A 559 1.35 23.04 -25.69
C ARG A 559 2.05 22.52 -26.93
N ASN A 560 3.37 22.58 -26.97
CA ASN A 560 4.18 21.98 -28.02
C ASN A 560 4.68 20.61 -27.57
N VAL A 561 4.64 19.61 -28.45
CA VAL A 561 5.25 18.31 -28.17
C VAL A 561 6.78 18.46 -28.24
N ILE A 562 7.46 18.15 -27.15
CA ILE A 562 8.93 18.24 -27.04
C ILE A 562 9.59 16.87 -27.01
N GLY A 563 8.83 15.80 -26.77
CA GLY A 563 9.38 14.45 -26.74
C GLY A 563 8.33 13.36 -26.58
N LYS A 564 8.78 12.13 -26.75
CA LYS A 564 7.97 10.91 -26.64
C LYS A 564 8.78 9.84 -25.91
N TRP A 565 8.15 9.21 -24.93
CA TRP A 565 8.71 8.05 -24.22
C TRP A 565 7.91 6.80 -24.59
N LEU A 566 8.60 5.79 -25.11
CA LEU A 566 8.02 4.51 -25.50
C LEU A 566 9.07 3.42 -25.34
N ASP A 567 8.68 2.27 -24.79
CA ASP A 567 9.54 1.08 -24.66
C ASP A 567 10.90 1.39 -24.01
N ASN A 568 10.87 2.10 -22.88
CA ASN A 568 12.04 2.57 -22.12
C ASN A 568 13.00 3.50 -22.89
N THR A 569 12.58 3.99 -24.06
CA THR A 569 13.36 4.93 -24.87
C THR A 569 12.71 6.31 -24.80
N LEU A 570 13.49 7.32 -24.42
CA LEU A 570 13.08 8.72 -24.41
C LEU A 570 13.63 9.40 -25.67
N ASP A 571 12.74 9.76 -26.60
CA ASP A 571 13.04 10.55 -27.78
C ASP A 571 12.66 12.01 -27.51
N VAL A 572 13.66 12.85 -27.23
CA VAL A 572 13.49 14.28 -26.93
C VAL A 572 14.04 15.10 -28.08
N GLN A 573 13.25 16.09 -28.50
CA GLN A 573 13.62 17.02 -29.55
C GLN A 573 14.24 18.26 -28.92
N ASP A 574 15.52 18.21 -28.58
CA ASP A 574 16.24 19.28 -27.85
C ASP A 574 16.05 20.67 -28.48
N ARG A 575 15.94 20.74 -29.81
CA ARG A 575 15.74 21.99 -30.56
C ARG A 575 14.38 22.65 -30.33
N LEU A 576 13.39 21.89 -29.85
CA LEU A 576 12.05 22.39 -29.54
C LEU A 576 11.92 22.88 -28.10
N ILE A 577 12.83 22.45 -27.22
CA ILE A 577 12.84 22.90 -25.82
C ILE A 577 13.33 24.34 -25.77
N LYS A 578 12.55 25.20 -25.14
CA LYS A 578 12.90 26.59 -24.86
C LYS A 578 12.99 26.80 -23.36
N TRP A 579 14.12 27.30 -22.90
CA TRP A 579 14.28 27.69 -21.50
C TRP A 579 13.92 29.17 -21.34
N TYR A 580 13.01 29.43 -20.40
CA TYR A 580 12.52 30.77 -20.10
C TYR A 580 13.24 31.35 -18.88
N THR A 581 14.48 30.96 -18.68
CA THR A 581 15.39 31.59 -17.72
C THR A 581 15.87 32.93 -18.28
N SER A 582 16.29 33.84 -17.42
CA SER A 582 16.82 35.15 -17.84
C SER A 582 18.01 35.07 -18.81
N ASP A 583 18.78 33.97 -18.78
CA ASP A 583 19.92 33.71 -19.66
C ASP A 583 19.59 32.80 -20.86
N GLY A 584 18.37 32.26 -20.94
CA GLY A 584 17.94 31.31 -21.97
C GLY A 584 18.60 29.93 -21.92
N HIS A 585 19.37 29.62 -20.87
CA HIS A 585 20.04 28.33 -20.69
C HIS A 585 19.21 27.37 -19.83
N MET A 586 19.56 26.08 -19.87
CA MET A 586 18.94 25.08 -19.00
C MET A 586 19.25 25.40 -17.53
N PRO A 587 18.25 25.51 -16.65
CA PRO A 587 18.47 25.80 -15.24
C PRO A 587 19.14 24.63 -14.53
N ASP A 588 19.88 24.94 -13.45
CA ASP A 588 20.36 23.93 -12.51
C ASP A 588 19.23 23.40 -11.62
N ASP A 589 19.51 22.34 -10.85
CA ASP A 589 18.53 21.75 -9.92
C ASP A 589 18.44 22.51 -8.58
N GLY A 590 19.19 23.60 -8.42
CA GLY A 590 19.31 24.34 -7.18
C GLY A 590 20.30 23.78 -6.17
N GLY A 591 21.09 22.78 -6.56
CA GLY A 591 22.14 22.20 -5.73
C GLY A 591 23.16 23.24 -5.26
N GLU A 592 23.79 23.00 -4.11
CA GLU A 592 24.85 23.85 -3.59
C GLU A 592 26.05 23.85 -4.55
N ILE A 593 26.24 24.93 -5.30
CA ILE A 593 27.48 25.14 -6.07
C ILE A 593 28.58 25.51 -5.08
N CYS A 594 29.54 24.62 -4.87
CA CYS A 594 30.67 24.87 -3.97
C CYS A 594 31.93 25.27 -4.73
N GLY A 595 32.86 25.97 -4.06
CA GLY A 595 34.16 26.32 -4.64
C GLY A 595 35.03 25.12 -5.06
N ILE A 596 34.65 23.89 -4.66
CA ILE A 596 35.29 22.63 -5.08
C ILE A 596 34.42 21.82 -6.05
N GLN A 597 33.50 22.45 -6.77
CA GLN A 597 32.61 21.79 -7.73
C GLN A 597 33.34 20.84 -8.70
N PRO A 598 34.50 21.22 -9.30
CA PRO A 598 35.21 20.32 -10.22
C PRO A 598 35.64 18.99 -9.55
N LEU A 599 35.95 19.01 -8.25
CA LEU A 599 36.29 17.82 -7.50
C LEU A 599 35.05 16.99 -7.15
N ALA A 600 33.95 17.65 -6.81
CA ALA A 600 32.66 17.00 -6.55
C ALA A 600 32.16 16.26 -7.80
N ASP A 601 32.22 16.92 -8.96
CA ASP A 601 31.86 16.36 -10.26
C ASP A 601 32.78 15.20 -10.65
N PHE A 602 34.10 15.35 -10.47
CA PHE A 602 35.07 14.28 -10.73
C PHE A 602 34.79 13.02 -9.89
N LEU A 603 34.36 13.20 -8.63
CA LEU A 603 34.03 12.09 -7.73
C LEU A 603 32.59 11.59 -7.89
N SER A 604 31.74 12.30 -8.66
CA SER A 604 30.29 12.07 -8.71
C SER A 604 29.65 12.04 -7.32
N THR A 605 30.06 12.96 -6.43
CA THR A 605 29.56 13.09 -5.05
C THR A 605 29.11 14.51 -4.74
N ASP A 606 28.29 14.69 -3.71
CA ASP A 606 27.93 16.03 -3.24
C ASP A 606 29.14 16.83 -2.75
N CYS A 607 29.09 18.15 -2.85
CA CYS A 607 30.10 19.08 -2.31
C CYS A 607 30.54 18.77 -0.87
N ARG A 608 29.60 18.42 0.02
CA ARG A 608 29.91 18.06 1.40
C ARG A 608 30.69 16.74 1.49
N ALA A 609 30.31 15.75 0.70
CA ALA A 609 31.02 14.46 0.63
C ALA A 609 32.41 14.64 -0.02
N ALA A 610 32.50 15.40 -1.11
CA ALA A 610 33.77 15.74 -1.76
C ALA A 610 34.72 16.47 -0.79
N PHE A 611 34.19 17.39 0.03
CA PHE A 611 34.96 18.07 1.08
C PHE A 611 35.47 17.07 2.13
N PHE A 612 34.61 16.18 2.64
CA PHE A 612 35.03 15.15 3.61
C PHE A 612 36.04 14.17 3.01
N LEU A 613 35.89 13.79 1.74
CA LEU A 613 36.83 12.92 1.05
C LEU A 613 38.19 13.61 0.89
N LEU A 614 38.20 14.89 0.47
CA LEU A 614 39.43 15.68 0.38
C LEU A 614 40.11 15.81 1.75
N LEU A 615 39.36 16.12 2.81
CA LEU A 615 39.89 16.20 4.17
C LEU A 615 40.45 14.85 4.65
N SER A 616 39.76 13.75 4.34
CA SER A 616 40.19 12.39 4.70
C SER A 616 41.47 11.97 3.97
N MET A 617 41.60 12.32 2.68
CA MET A 617 42.83 12.09 1.92
C MET A 617 43.98 12.92 2.46
N LEU A 618 43.74 14.19 2.79
CA LEU A 618 44.75 15.05 3.39
C LEU A 618 45.22 14.50 4.75
N LEU A 619 44.30 14.01 5.58
CA LEU A 619 44.60 13.38 6.86
C LEU A 619 45.36 12.06 6.70
N ALA A 620 44.99 11.23 5.73
CA ALA A 620 45.71 9.99 5.46
C ALA A 620 47.16 10.25 5.01
N LEU A 621 47.37 11.28 4.17
CA LEU A 621 48.69 11.74 3.74
C LEU A 621 49.54 12.23 4.93
N THR A 622 48.97 13.01 5.85
CA THR A 622 49.71 13.47 7.03
C THR A 622 50.05 12.32 7.98
N VAL A 623 49.13 11.38 8.22
CA VAL A 623 49.40 10.18 9.03
C VAL A 623 50.48 9.30 8.39
N ALA A 624 50.47 9.14 7.07
CA ALA A 624 51.52 8.40 6.35
C ALA A 624 52.88 9.08 6.47
N ALA A 625 52.94 10.41 6.35
CA ALA A 625 54.18 11.19 6.53
C ALA A 625 54.75 11.03 7.95
N ILE A 626 53.90 11.14 8.99
CA ILE A 626 54.31 10.96 10.39
C ILE A 626 54.78 9.52 10.64
N THR A 627 54.06 8.53 10.12
CA THR A 627 54.43 7.11 10.26
C THR A 627 55.77 6.83 9.57
N GLY A 628 56.02 7.44 8.41
CA GLY A 628 57.30 7.38 7.71
C GLY A 628 58.43 7.95 8.56
N LEU A 629 58.20 9.10 9.21
CA LEU A 629 59.15 9.72 10.13
C LEU A 629 59.44 8.79 11.33
N ILE A 630 58.41 8.25 11.99
CA ILE A 630 58.54 7.33 13.13
C ILE A 630 59.31 6.07 12.73
N LYS A 631 58.98 5.47 11.58
CA LYS A 631 59.69 4.29 11.04
C LYS A 631 61.15 4.60 10.72
N SER A 632 61.45 5.81 10.23
CA SER A 632 62.82 6.27 9.98
C SER A 632 63.61 6.41 11.29
N CYS A 633 62.98 6.97 12.34
CA CYS A 633 63.56 7.09 13.67
C CYS A 633 63.85 5.73 14.33
N TRP A 634 63.07 4.69 14.00
CA TRP A 634 63.18 3.35 14.60
C TRP A 634 64.03 2.35 13.77
N LYS A 635 64.82 2.80 12.79
CA LYS A 635 65.75 1.91 12.09
C LYS A 635 66.77 1.30 13.08
N THR A 636 66.95 -0.02 12.99
CA THR A 636 67.84 -0.79 13.87
C THR A 636 69.30 -0.36 13.73
N SER A 637 69.72 0.05 12.53
CA SER A 637 71.05 0.62 12.28
C SER A 637 71.10 2.10 12.63
N TYR A 638 71.96 2.48 13.59
CA TYR A 638 72.11 3.87 14.06
C TYR A 638 72.54 4.84 12.96
N LYS A 639 73.32 4.38 11.97
CA LYS A 639 73.79 5.22 10.84
C LYS A 639 72.68 5.59 9.85
N ALA A 640 71.57 4.86 9.85
CA ALA A 640 70.45 5.08 8.95
C ALA A 640 69.31 5.89 9.59
N ARG A 641 69.48 6.32 10.85
CA ARG A 641 68.54 7.20 11.53
C ARG A 641 68.80 8.64 11.09
N PRO A 642 67.75 9.47 10.95
CA PRO A 642 67.94 10.90 10.71
C PRO A 642 68.74 11.52 11.85
N THR A 643 69.61 12.48 11.52
CA THR A 643 70.37 13.20 12.54
C THR A 643 69.44 14.09 13.35
N ALA A 644 69.85 14.46 14.57
CA ALA A 644 69.04 15.35 15.41
C ALA A 644 68.74 16.69 14.69
N SER A 645 69.67 17.18 13.87
CA SER A 645 69.47 18.36 13.03
C SER A 645 68.42 18.14 11.95
N ASP A 646 68.35 16.97 11.33
CA ASP A 646 67.34 16.67 10.29
C ASP A 646 65.94 16.60 10.90
N VAL A 647 65.81 15.99 12.09
CA VAL A 647 64.54 15.94 12.83
C VAL A 647 64.12 17.35 13.28
N ALA A 648 65.06 18.15 13.77
CA ALA A 648 64.80 19.53 14.18
C ALA A 648 64.38 20.41 12.98
N ALA A 649 65.04 20.26 11.82
CA ALA A 649 64.66 20.96 10.59
C ALA A 649 63.24 20.57 10.15
N PHE A 650 62.92 19.27 10.14
CA PHE A 650 61.59 18.79 9.80
C PHE A 650 60.50 19.32 10.74
N LEU A 651 60.78 19.37 12.05
CA LEU A 651 59.85 19.92 13.04
C LEU A 651 59.74 21.46 12.96
N ALA A 652 60.82 22.16 12.61
CA ALA A 652 60.83 23.60 12.40
C ALA A 652 60.00 24.01 11.17
N ASP A 653 60.03 23.21 10.11
CA ASP A 653 59.20 23.41 8.92
C ASP A 653 57.72 23.02 9.14
N SER A 654 57.42 22.28 10.22
CA SER A 654 56.08 21.81 10.56
C SER A 654 55.70 22.09 12.03
N PRO A 655 55.66 23.36 12.48
CA PRO A 655 55.49 23.73 13.88
C PRO A 655 54.16 23.29 14.50
N ARG A 656 53.14 22.99 13.67
CA ARG A 656 51.83 22.49 14.11
C ARG A 656 51.84 21.03 14.57
N LEU A 657 52.90 20.26 14.28
CA LEU A 657 53.07 18.90 14.80
C LEU A 657 53.48 18.87 16.27
N LEU A 658 53.91 20.01 16.82
CA LEU A 658 54.29 20.15 18.21
C LEU A 658 53.12 20.78 18.98
N THR A 659 52.37 19.97 19.71
CA THR A 659 51.46 20.48 20.75
C THR A 659 52.22 20.42 22.07
N PRO A 660 52.38 21.53 22.81
CA PRO A 660 53.03 21.48 24.11
C PRO A 660 52.23 20.53 25.02
N CYS A 661 52.85 19.43 25.44
CA CYS A 661 52.28 18.54 26.44
C CYS A 661 52.38 19.26 27.79
N LEU A 662 51.25 19.76 28.29
CA LEU A 662 51.12 20.35 29.63
C LEU A 662 50.92 19.29 30.73
N ASP A 663 51.22 18.02 30.44
CA ASP A 663 51.10 16.90 31.38
C ASP A 663 52.38 16.66 32.22
N ILE A 664 53.22 17.68 32.38
CA ILE A 664 54.31 17.63 33.36
C ILE A 664 53.72 18.06 34.71
N PRO A 665 53.83 17.26 35.79
CA PRO A 665 53.44 17.74 37.10
C PRO A 665 54.27 18.98 37.40
N LEU A 666 53.59 20.13 37.55
CA LEU A 666 54.21 21.44 37.82
C LEU A 666 55.14 21.41 39.04
N ASP A 667 54.99 20.39 39.90
CA ASP A 667 55.85 20.09 41.06
C ASP A 667 57.28 19.65 40.69
N SER A 668 57.57 19.33 39.42
CA SER A 668 58.90 18.92 38.96
C SER A 668 59.74 20.08 38.39
N LEU A 669 59.19 21.29 38.33
CA LEU A 669 59.96 22.51 38.07
C LEU A 669 60.28 23.19 39.40
N PRO A 670 61.54 23.14 39.89
CA PRO A 670 61.97 24.01 40.97
C PRO A 670 61.92 25.44 40.42
N LEU A 671 60.83 26.14 40.70
CA LEU A 671 60.78 27.59 40.59
C LEU A 671 61.58 28.15 41.75
N ASP A 672 62.89 27.98 41.70
CA ASP A 672 63.79 28.63 42.64
C ASP A 672 63.61 30.13 42.51
N ALA A 673 63.19 30.71 43.63
CA ALA A 673 63.04 32.12 43.85
C ALA A 673 64.41 32.79 43.63
N ASP A 674 64.57 33.45 42.49
CA ASP A 674 65.37 34.68 42.26
C ASP A 674 65.79 34.83 40.79
N SER A 675 64.83 34.71 39.86
CA SER A 675 65.08 35.11 38.47
C SER A 675 64.37 36.42 38.12
N ILE A 676 65.17 37.30 37.51
CA ILE A 676 65.01 38.72 37.14
C ILE A 676 63.85 39.00 36.15
N TRP A 677 62.90 38.07 35.99
CA TRP A 677 61.81 38.14 34.98
C TRP A 677 60.41 38.43 35.53
N ARG A 678 60.28 38.94 36.77
CA ARG A 678 59.00 39.56 37.18
C ARG A 678 58.80 40.88 36.43
N MET A 679 58.15 40.82 35.27
CA MET A 679 57.50 42.01 34.73
C MET A 679 56.37 42.47 35.67
N PRO A 680 56.14 43.79 35.81
CA PRO A 680 55.09 44.34 36.67
C PRO A 680 53.71 43.78 36.31
N LYS A 681 52.88 43.61 37.34
CA LYS A 681 51.59 42.90 37.34
C LYS A 681 50.48 43.58 36.50
N ASP A 682 50.79 44.65 35.77
CA ASP A 682 49.81 45.51 35.10
C ASP A 682 49.77 45.30 33.57
N ARG A 683 50.27 44.16 33.08
CA ARG A 683 50.24 43.82 31.64
C ARG A 683 49.74 42.41 31.29
N ALA A 684 49.17 41.68 32.24
CA ALA A 684 48.74 40.29 32.03
C ALA A 684 47.28 40.10 31.57
N GLU A 685 46.55 41.16 31.21
CA GLU A 685 45.17 41.07 30.68
C GLU A 685 45.02 41.30 29.18
N ALA A 686 46.12 41.32 28.41
CA ALA A 686 46.05 41.45 26.95
C ALA A 686 46.80 40.32 26.24
N ARG A 687 46.14 39.16 26.11
CA ARG A 687 46.28 38.14 25.03
C ARG A 687 45.98 36.73 25.55
N TRP A 688 44.72 36.47 25.88
CA TRP A 688 44.13 35.14 25.74
C TRP A 688 42.76 35.32 25.07
N VAL A 689 42.79 35.58 23.75
CA VAL A 689 41.60 35.46 22.90
C VAL A 689 41.57 34.02 22.41
N SER A 690 40.84 33.18 23.12
CA SER A 690 40.37 31.90 22.63
C SER A 690 39.39 32.14 21.47
N TRP A 691 39.64 31.45 20.36
CA TRP A 691 38.72 31.34 19.24
C TRP A 691 37.51 30.52 19.68
N ALA A 692 36.45 31.20 20.11
CA ALA A 692 35.08 30.72 20.05
C ALA A 692 34.27 31.79 19.32
N ALA A 693 33.74 31.43 18.15
CA ALA A 693 32.80 32.25 17.39
C ALA A 693 31.46 32.38 18.15
N PRO A 694 30.68 33.44 17.86
CA PRO A 694 29.92 34.19 18.86
C PRO A 694 28.47 33.73 19.04
N ALA A 695 27.89 34.06 20.20
CA ALA A 695 26.45 33.99 20.44
C ALA A 695 25.73 35.13 19.71
N SER A 696 24.82 34.79 18.79
CA SER A 696 23.92 35.77 18.17
C SER A 696 22.74 36.05 19.11
N THR A 697 22.71 37.30 19.54
CA THR A 697 21.63 38.09 20.12
C THR A 697 20.29 37.97 19.38
N ALA A 698 19.23 37.56 20.10
CA ALA A 698 17.86 38.11 20.03
C ALA A 698 16.93 37.30 20.94
N THR A 699 16.85 37.69 22.22
CA THR A 699 15.65 37.40 23.03
C THR A 699 15.38 38.63 23.86
N ASP A 700 14.36 39.34 23.41
CA ASP A 700 13.77 40.50 24.04
C ASP A 700 12.95 40.02 25.24
N THR A 701 13.38 40.38 26.45
CA THR A 701 12.67 40.11 27.70
C THR A 701 12.06 41.41 28.18
N THR A 702 10.74 41.54 28.05
CA THR A 702 9.97 42.52 28.81
C THR A 702 9.23 41.83 29.96
N TYR A 703 9.65 42.19 31.16
CA TYR A 703 8.91 42.02 32.41
C TYR A 703 7.62 42.85 32.38
N LEU A 704 6.55 42.33 32.96
CA LEU A 704 5.78 43.03 34.02
C LEU A 704 4.86 42.04 34.74
N SER A 705 5.13 41.87 36.03
CA SER A 705 4.22 41.36 37.06
C SER A 705 3.04 42.32 37.27
N THR A 706 1.86 41.81 37.60
CA THR A 706 1.20 41.93 38.93
C THR A 706 -0.23 41.40 38.89
N ASP A 707 -0.53 40.51 39.83
CA ASP A 707 -1.75 40.32 40.62
C ASP A 707 -3.12 40.83 40.13
N GLY A 708 -4.10 39.92 40.21
CA GLY A 708 -5.29 40.18 41.03
C GLY A 708 -6.66 40.20 40.33
N VAL A 709 -7.56 39.38 40.90
CA VAL A 709 -9.02 39.57 41.01
C VAL A 709 -9.93 38.99 39.90
N ARG A 710 -10.65 37.94 40.30
CA ARG A 710 -12.10 37.65 40.09
C ARG A 710 -12.88 38.58 39.14
N GLU A 711 -13.60 38.02 38.17
CA GLU A 711 -15.09 38.02 38.13
C GLU A 711 -15.64 37.31 36.88
N ASN A 712 -16.91 36.91 37.00
CA ASN A 712 -17.72 36.13 36.06
C ASN A 712 -18.05 36.88 34.76
N ASP A 713 -18.36 36.11 33.71
CA ASP A 713 -19.63 36.12 32.94
C ASP A 713 -19.37 35.52 31.54
N ARG A 714 -19.92 34.36 31.19
CA ARG A 714 -21.19 34.23 30.44
C ARG A 714 -21.43 35.40 29.49
N PHE A 715 -21.33 35.17 28.18
CA PHE A 715 -22.49 35.12 27.28
C PHE A 715 -22.05 34.71 25.87
N LEU A 716 -22.71 33.66 25.38
CA LEU A 716 -22.94 33.29 23.97
C LEU A 716 -23.61 34.45 23.21
N PRO A 717 -23.63 34.48 21.86
CA PRO A 717 -23.92 33.37 20.93
C PRO A 717 -22.72 32.73 20.25
#